data_AF-A0A0S7EXX8-F1
#
_entry.id   AF-A0A0S7EXX8-F1
#
_cell.length_a   1.000
_cell.length_b   1.000
_cell.length_c   1.000
_cell.angle_alpha   90.00
_cell.angle_beta   90.00
_cell.angle_gamma   90.00
#
_symmetry.space_group_name_H-M   'P 1'
#
loop_
_entity.id
_entity.type
_entity.pdbx_description
1 polymer ?
#
loop_
_entity_poly.entity_id
_entity_poly.type
_entity_poly.pdbx_seq_one_letter_code
_entity_poly.pdbx_strand_id
1 'polypeptide(L)'
;LLELLKARRHRLELNLGLQRVFQEMLYIMDWMDEMKMLLLSQDYGKHLLGVEDLLQKHALVEADISIQADRVRNVNSNAQKFASDTDGYKPCDPQVIRDRVAHMEFCYQELNQLAAERRARLEESRRLWKFFWEMAEEEGWIREKEQILSLEDHGKDLTGTVRLLSQHKAFEDEMSGRAAHLQQTIRQGQQLVDENHFGAEKIKERIQDIQDQWAALERLSAVRKTRLQEACNLHQFQADADDIDTWMLDVLRIVSSVDVGHDEFSAQALVKKHKDVAEEIGSYRPVIEALHEQAQTLPPQEAGSQEVRARLAGIEERYQEVAELTRHRKQALQDALALYKMLSEASACELWVDEKEQWLNGMDIPDKLEDLEVVQHRFESLEPEMNSQASRVAVVNQVARQLVHSGHPGETEIRAQQDQLNTRWSQFRDLVDQKKENLNSALGVQNYHLECNETKSWIKEKTKVIESTQELGNDLAGVMALQRKLTGMERDLAAIEDKLTDLDKEAERLASEHPEQAGAIRGRLAEITAVWDDMKGTLKNREESLGEASKLQQFLRELDDFQSWLSRTQTAIASEDMPNALAEAEKLLAQHENIKNEIRNYEEDYQKMRDMGDMVTQGQTDAQYMFLRQRLQALDTGWNELHKMWENRQSLLSQSHAYQLFLRDTKQAEAFLNNQEYVLAHTEMPTTLEGAEAAIKKQEDFMTTMDANEEKINGVVEAGRRLAGDGNVNAERILERAASIDDRHKKNREAAVELLMRLKDNRDLQKFLQDCQELSLWINEKMLTAQDMTYDEARNLHSKWLKHQAFMAELQSNKEWLDKIQKDGTLLVSEKPETEAVVKDKLASLHSLWEKLESTTQTKAQGLFDANKAELFTQSCADLDKWLGSLEGQIQSDDYGKDLTSVNILLKKQQMLENQVDVRQREVVELQSQVKALGQEVKDTDEVDGRRQVVEKKFQGLLEPLRRRRDFLMASREVHQFNRDVEDEILWAQERMPVATSTEHGHNLQTVQLLIKKNQVTSLLLSFCSFPAAP
;
A
#
# COMPACT_ATOMS: atom_id res chain seq x y z
N LEU A 1 -51.92 0.81 126.89
CA LEU A 1 -51.35 -0.51 126.47
C LEU A 1 -51.61 -0.82 124.98
N LEU A 2 -52.86 -0.80 124.51
CA LEU A 2 -53.21 -1.07 123.10
C LEU A 2 -52.54 -0.15 122.08
N GLU A 3 -52.45 1.15 122.36
CA GLU A 3 -51.70 2.09 121.49
C GLU A 3 -50.20 1.82 121.48
N LEU A 4 -49.60 1.43 122.62
CA LEU A 4 -48.18 1.05 122.70
C LEU A 4 -47.90 -0.26 121.93
N LEU A 5 -48.83 -1.21 121.94
CA LEU A 5 -48.76 -2.45 121.15
C LEU A 5 -48.93 -2.18 119.64
N LYS A 6 -49.86 -1.29 119.25
CA LYS A 6 -50.01 -0.83 117.85
C LYS A 6 -48.79 -0.07 117.36
N ALA A 7 -48.24 0.83 118.17
CA ALA A 7 -47.01 1.53 117.85
C ALA A 7 -45.84 0.54 117.72
N ARG A 8 -45.68 -0.42 118.64
CA ARG A 8 -44.65 -1.47 118.54
C ARG A 8 -44.83 -2.35 117.29
N ARG A 9 -46.06 -2.75 116.97
CA ARG A 9 -46.36 -3.51 115.75
C ARG A 9 -46.00 -2.73 114.49
N HIS A 10 -46.38 -1.46 114.40
CA HIS A 10 -46.02 -0.60 113.28
C HIS A 10 -44.50 -0.43 113.14
N ARG A 11 -43.78 -0.26 114.25
CA ARG A 11 -42.31 -0.24 114.26
C ARG A 11 -41.68 -1.55 113.78
N LEU A 12 -42.24 -2.69 114.17
CA LEU A 12 -41.78 -4.02 113.72
C LEU A 12 -42.11 -4.25 112.25
N GLU A 13 -43.26 -3.80 111.75
CA GLU A 13 -43.63 -3.86 110.34
C GLU A 13 -42.70 -3.00 109.46
N LEU A 14 -42.33 -1.80 109.92
CA LEU A 14 -41.35 -0.95 109.24
C LEU A 14 -39.94 -1.57 109.24
N ASN A 15 -39.49 -2.18 110.35
CA ASN A 15 -38.23 -2.94 110.37
C ASN A 15 -38.28 -4.15 109.45
N LEU A 16 -39.36 -4.91 109.45
CA LEU A 16 -39.53 -6.08 108.58
C LEU A 16 -39.50 -5.66 107.11
N GLY A 17 -40.16 -4.55 106.76
CA GLY A 17 -40.10 -3.97 105.42
C GLY A 17 -38.69 -3.58 105.01
N LEU A 18 -37.95 -2.87 105.87
CA LEU A 18 -36.56 -2.50 105.59
C LEU A 18 -35.64 -3.73 105.46
N GLN A 19 -35.79 -4.73 106.34
CA GLN A 19 -34.99 -5.96 106.28
C GLN A 19 -35.27 -6.77 105.01
N ARG A 20 -36.51 -6.81 104.52
CA ARG A 20 -36.85 -7.41 103.21
C ARG A 20 -36.16 -6.70 102.06
N VAL A 21 -36.15 -5.36 102.07
CA VAL A 21 -35.45 -4.57 101.05
C VAL A 21 -33.94 -4.81 101.12
N PHE A 22 -33.34 -4.86 102.30
CA PHE A 22 -31.92 -5.19 102.44
C PHE A 22 -31.59 -6.63 102.00
N GLN A 23 -32.46 -7.59 102.25
CA GLN A 23 -32.28 -8.95 101.76
C GLN A 23 -32.35 -9.03 100.23
N GLU A 24 -33.27 -8.27 99.62
CA GLU A 24 -33.35 -8.16 98.16
C GLU A 24 -32.15 -7.43 97.57
N MET A 25 -31.64 -6.39 98.24
CA MET A 25 -30.38 -5.75 97.88
C MET A 25 -29.21 -6.74 97.92
N LEU A 26 -29.08 -7.56 98.97
CA LEU A 26 -28.02 -8.57 99.04
C LEU A 26 -28.11 -9.57 97.88
N TYR A 27 -29.32 -10.04 97.56
CA TYR A 27 -29.52 -10.95 96.43
C TYR A 27 -29.08 -10.34 95.09
N ILE A 28 -29.39 -9.06 94.86
CA ILE A 28 -28.98 -8.36 93.64
C ILE A 28 -27.46 -8.14 93.62
N MET A 29 -26.85 -7.83 94.76
CA MET A 29 -25.40 -7.70 94.90
C MET A 29 -24.69 -9.01 94.59
N ASP A 30 -25.13 -10.12 95.18
CA ASP A 30 -24.55 -11.46 94.94
C ASP A 30 -24.62 -11.81 93.44
N TRP A 31 -25.75 -11.53 92.79
CA TRP A 31 -25.91 -11.72 91.35
C TRP A 31 -25.01 -10.78 90.51
N MET A 32 -24.85 -9.51 90.91
CA MET A 32 -23.95 -8.58 90.23
C MET A 32 -22.49 -9.04 90.35
N ASP A 33 -22.09 -9.60 91.49
CA ASP A 33 -20.75 -10.18 91.67
C ASP A 33 -20.56 -11.43 90.77
N GLU A 34 -21.58 -12.29 90.64
CA GLU A 34 -21.56 -13.41 89.68
C GLU A 34 -21.41 -12.94 88.23
N MET A 35 -22.17 -11.93 87.80
CA MET A 35 -22.06 -11.36 86.46
C MET A 35 -20.70 -10.68 86.24
N LYS A 36 -20.17 -10.00 87.26
CA LYS A 36 -18.85 -9.37 87.22
C LYS A 36 -17.75 -10.40 86.93
N MET A 37 -17.85 -11.61 87.50
CA MET A 37 -16.91 -12.70 87.21
C MET A 37 -16.95 -13.14 85.73
N LEU A 38 -18.13 -13.19 85.11
CA LEU A 38 -18.27 -13.51 83.69
C LEU A 38 -17.68 -12.40 82.81
N LEU A 39 -17.90 -11.14 83.18
CA LEU A 39 -17.39 -9.99 82.44
C LEU A 39 -15.86 -9.87 82.51
N LEU A 40 -15.24 -10.26 83.62
CA LEU A 40 -13.79 -10.22 83.83
C LEU A 40 -13.02 -11.36 83.12
N SER A 41 -13.68 -12.31 82.47
CA SER A 41 -12.99 -13.38 81.74
C SER A 41 -12.05 -12.83 80.66
N GLN A 42 -10.83 -13.37 80.56
CA GLN A 42 -9.86 -12.96 79.53
C GLN A 42 -9.95 -13.78 78.24
N ASP A 43 -10.92 -14.69 78.12
CA ASP A 43 -11.18 -15.41 76.87
C ASP A 43 -11.91 -14.51 75.86
N TYR A 44 -11.20 -14.18 74.76
CA TYR A 44 -11.70 -13.40 73.63
C TYR A 44 -11.74 -14.22 72.33
N GLY A 45 -11.60 -15.54 72.41
CA GLY A 45 -11.65 -16.46 71.27
C GLY A 45 -10.32 -16.61 70.52
N LYS A 46 -10.14 -17.78 69.89
CA LYS A 46 -8.89 -18.20 69.22
C LYS A 46 -9.00 -18.33 67.69
N HIS A 47 -10.16 -18.02 67.12
CA HIS A 47 -10.45 -18.03 65.69
C HIS A 47 -11.80 -17.34 65.47
N LEU A 48 -12.12 -16.94 64.23
CA LEU A 48 -13.28 -16.11 63.90
C LEU A 48 -14.59 -16.67 64.47
N LEU A 49 -14.89 -17.95 64.18
CA LEU A 49 -16.09 -18.63 64.67
C LEU A 49 -16.19 -18.65 66.21
N GLY A 50 -15.06 -18.74 66.90
CA GLY A 50 -15.00 -18.78 68.37
C GLY A 50 -15.24 -17.40 68.98
N VAL A 51 -14.78 -16.33 68.31
CA VAL A 51 -15.11 -14.96 68.74
C VAL A 51 -16.58 -14.65 68.50
N GLU A 52 -17.14 -15.10 67.38
CA GLU A 52 -18.57 -14.90 67.08
C GLU A 52 -19.47 -15.60 68.11
N ASP A 53 -19.14 -16.84 68.51
CA ASP A 53 -19.84 -17.55 69.59
C ASP A 53 -19.71 -16.80 70.94
N LEU A 54 -18.53 -16.28 71.28
CA LEU A 54 -18.33 -15.50 72.50
C LEU A 54 -19.08 -14.15 72.46
N LEU A 55 -19.18 -13.49 71.31
CA LEU A 55 -19.98 -12.28 71.13
C LEU A 55 -21.48 -12.55 71.29
N GLN A 56 -21.97 -13.68 70.80
CA GLN A 56 -23.35 -14.11 71.00
C GLN A 56 -23.63 -14.38 72.49
N LYS A 57 -22.74 -15.12 73.17
CA LYS A 57 -22.84 -15.36 74.62
C LYS A 57 -22.79 -14.07 75.42
N HIS A 58 -21.91 -13.13 75.05
CA HIS A 58 -21.79 -11.83 75.69
C HIS A 58 -23.06 -10.98 75.51
N ALA A 59 -23.69 -11.03 74.34
CA ALA A 59 -24.96 -10.34 74.10
C ALA A 59 -26.09 -10.85 75.02
N LEU A 60 -26.07 -12.13 75.41
CA LEU A 60 -27.00 -12.68 76.40
C LEU A 60 -26.72 -12.11 77.81
N VAL A 61 -25.44 -12.03 78.21
CA VAL A 61 -25.05 -11.45 79.51
C VAL A 61 -25.50 -9.98 79.62
N GLU A 62 -25.37 -9.20 78.55
CA GLU A 62 -25.85 -7.81 78.55
C GLU A 62 -27.38 -7.70 78.56
N ALA A 63 -28.08 -8.63 77.91
CA ALA A 63 -29.53 -8.71 78.00
C ALA A 63 -29.96 -8.99 79.45
N ASP A 64 -29.29 -9.91 80.14
CA ASP A 64 -29.53 -10.21 81.57
C ASP A 64 -29.25 -8.98 82.46
N ILE A 65 -28.17 -8.24 82.20
CA ILE A 65 -27.86 -6.96 82.87
C ILE A 65 -28.97 -5.94 82.63
N SER A 66 -29.44 -5.81 81.39
CA SER A 66 -30.50 -4.87 81.03
C SER A 66 -31.84 -5.22 81.69
N ILE A 67 -32.19 -6.51 81.80
CA ILE A 67 -33.41 -6.97 82.48
C ILE A 67 -33.38 -6.62 83.97
N GLN A 68 -32.21 -6.73 84.62
CA GLN A 68 -32.07 -6.45 86.05
C GLN A 68 -32.15 -4.95 86.40
N ALA A 69 -32.08 -4.05 85.41
CA ALA A 69 -32.15 -2.60 85.60
C ALA A 69 -33.40 -2.15 86.38
N ASP A 70 -34.56 -2.70 86.04
CA ASP A 70 -35.83 -2.33 86.69
C ASP A 70 -35.89 -2.86 88.11
N ARG A 71 -35.31 -4.03 88.38
CA ARG A 71 -35.24 -4.61 89.73
C ARG A 71 -34.32 -3.82 90.65
N VAL A 72 -33.17 -3.36 90.15
CA VAL A 72 -32.28 -2.42 90.86
C VAL A 72 -33.01 -1.11 91.17
N ARG A 73 -33.70 -0.52 90.18
CA ARG A 73 -34.45 0.74 90.36
C ARG A 73 -35.57 0.60 91.39
N ASN A 74 -36.32 -0.50 91.34
CA ASN A 74 -37.44 -0.76 92.25
C ASN A 74 -36.98 -0.98 93.69
N VAL A 75 -35.91 -1.77 93.90
CA VAL A 75 -35.30 -1.98 95.22
C VAL A 75 -34.74 -0.69 95.80
N ASN A 76 -34.06 0.12 94.97
CA ASN A 76 -33.54 1.43 95.40
C ASN A 76 -34.68 2.39 95.77
N SER A 77 -35.74 2.46 94.95
CA SER A 77 -36.94 3.28 95.25
C SER A 77 -37.61 2.83 96.56
N ASN A 78 -37.73 1.51 96.78
CA ASN A 78 -38.31 0.96 97.99
C ASN A 78 -37.45 1.21 99.23
N ALA A 79 -36.11 1.18 99.11
CA ALA A 79 -35.20 1.57 100.17
C ALA A 79 -35.33 3.05 100.52
N GLN A 80 -35.43 3.93 99.50
CA GLN A 80 -35.49 5.38 99.68
C GLN A 80 -36.72 5.84 100.49
N LYS A 81 -37.83 5.09 100.44
CA LYS A 81 -39.03 5.35 101.27
C LYS A 81 -38.73 5.36 102.77
N PHE A 82 -37.72 4.59 103.21
CA PHE A 82 -37.27 4.51 104.61
C PHE A 82 -36.19 5.54 104.97
N ALA A 83 -35.69 6.30 104.00
CA ALA A 83 -34.67 7.34 104.18
C ALA A 83 -35.25 8.76 104.36
N SER A 84 -36.58 8.90 104.54
CA SER A 84 -37.25 10.20 104.69
C SER A 84 -37.04 10.82 106.08
N ASP A 85 -36.87 12.15 106.14
CA ASP A 85 -36.63 12.91 107.37
C ASP A 85 -37.92 13.33 108.09
N THR A 86 -38.99 12.53 107.97
CA THR A 86 -40.25 12.80 108.67
C THR A 86 -40.16 12.47 110.16
N ASP A 87 -40.88 13.23 111.00
CA ASP A 87 -40.94 13.06 112.45
C ASP A 87 -41.74 11.79 112.81
N GLY A 88 -41.05 10.66 112.90
CA GLY A 88 -41.60 9.33 113.15
C GLY A 88 -40.54 8.32 113.58
N TYR A 89 -40.96 7.08 113.85
CA TYR A 89 -40.00 6.02 114.18
C TYR A 89 -39.15 5.63 112.96
N LYS A 90 -37.82 5.72 113.10
CA LYS A 90 -36.83 5.34 112.09
C LYS A 90 -36.29 3.93 112.40
N PRO A 91 -36.46 2.94 111.50
CA PRO A 91 -35.92 1.58 111.69
C PRO A 91 -34.39 1.52 111.67
N CYS A 92 -33.74 2.42 110.93
CA CYS A 92 -32.29 2.54 110.80
C CYS A 92 -31.93 4.01 110.55
N ASP A 93 -30.65 4.37 110.65
CA ASP A 93 -30.16 5.68 110.23
C ASP A 93 -30.40 5.86 108.71
N PRO A 94 -31.13 6.91 108.26
CA PRO A 94 -31.33 7.21 106.85
C PRO A 94 -30.04 7.26 106.03
N GLN A 95 -28.90 7.61 106.64
CA GLN A 95 -27.62 7.63 105.93
C GLN A 95 -27.17 6.22 105.50
N VAL A 96 -27.37 5.19 106.33
CA VAL A 96 -27.03 3.79 106.00
C VAL A 96 -27.82 3.31 104.78
N ILE A 97 -29.06 3.77 104.62
CA ILE A 97 -29.91 3.44 103.48
C ILE A 97 -29.41 4.15 102.21
N ARG A 98 -29.08 5.44 102.32
CA ARG A 98 -28.50 6.22 101.20
C ARG A 98 -27.18 5.63 100.73
N ASP A 99 -26.30 5.24 101.65
CA ASP A 99 -25.01 4.62 101.33
C ASP A 99 -25.19 3.28 100.61
N ARG A 100 -26.15 2.45 101.04
CA ARG A 100 -26.48 1.17 100.38
C ARG A 100 -27.07 1.35 98.99
N VAL A 101 -27.96 2.33 98.79
CA VAL A 101 -28.52 2.68 97.48
C VAL A 101 -27.42 3.19 96.54
N ALA A 102 -26.55 4.09 97.02
CA ALA A 102 -25.44 4.61 96.24
C ALA A 102 -24.44 3.50 95.85
N HIS A 103 -24.15 2.56 96.77
CA HIS A 103 -23.30 1.42 96.48
C HIS A 103 -23.91 0.49 95.43
N MET A 104 -25.21 0.20 95.52
CA MET A 104 -25.94 -0.59 94.52
C MET A 104 -25.88 0.05 93.13
N GLU A 105 -26.11 1.37 93.03
CA GLU A 105 -26.03 2.11 91.76
C GLU A 105 -24.61 2.11 91.19
N PHE A 106 -23.61 2.28 92.05
CA PHE A 106 -22.20 2.20 91.66
C PHE A 106 -21.85 0.82 91.09
N CYS A 107 -22.20 -0.27 91.78
CA CYS A 107 -21.92 -1.62 91.31
C CYS A 107 -22.64 -1.95 90.00
N TYR A 108 -23.88 -1.48 89.82
CA TYR A 108 -24.59 -1.63 88.55
C TYR A 108 -23.96 -0.82 87.41
N GLN A 109 -23.48 0.40 87.67
CA GLN A 109 -22.74 1.21 86.68
C GLN A 109 -21.40 0.56 86.31
N GLU A 110 -20.65 0.06 87.30
CA GLU A 110 -19.41 -0.69 87.10
C GLU A 110 -19.64 -1.92 86.22
N LEU A 111 -20.74 -2.66 86.46
CA LEU A 111 -21.12 -3.83 85.66
C LEU A 111 -21.39 -3.46 84.19
N ASN A 112 -22.10 -2.36 83.93
CA ASN A 112 -22.33 -1.86 82.57
C ASN A 112 -21.04 -1.43 81.88
N GLN A 113 -20.13 -0.79 82.61
CA GLN A 113 -18.82 -0.41 82.08
C GLN A 113 -18.00 -1.65 81.70
N LEU A 114 -17.90 -2.65 82.59
CA LEU A 114 -17.20 -3.90 82.31
C LEU A 114 -17.80 -4.66 81.13
N ALA A 115 -19.13 -4.61 80.95
CA ALA A 115 -19.81 -5.22 79.82
C ALA A 115 -19.44 -4.53 78.50
N ALA A 116 -19.43 -3.20 78.48
CA ALA A 116 -19.02 -2.42 77.32
C ALA A 116 -17.53 -2.64 76.96
N GLU A 117 -16.65 -2.63 77.96
CA GLU A 117 -15.21 -2.91 77.78
C GLU A 117 -14.95 -4.32 77.23
N ARG A 118 -15.67 -5.32 77.74
CA ARG A 118 -15.59 -6.69 77.23
C ARG A 118 -16.09 -6.81 75.80
N ARG A 119 -17.22 -6.18 75.44
CA ARG A 119 -17.70 -6.14 74.05
C ARG A 119 -16.65 -5.53 73.13
N ALA A 120 -16.07 -4.39 73.51
CA ALA A 120 -15.06 -3.71 72.69
C ALA A 120 -13.87 -4.65 72.39
N ARG A 121 -13.36 -5.37 73.39
CA ARG A 121 -12.28 -6.35 73.20
C ARG A 121 -12.67 -7.56 72.36
N LEU A 122 -13.90 -8.06 72.50
CA LEU A 122 -14.42 -9.14 71.65
C LEU A 122 -14.58 -8.70 70.19
N GLU A 123 -15.03 -7.46 69.96
CA GLU A 123 -15.12 -6.90 68.60
C GLU A 123 -13.75 -6.66 67.98
N GLU A 124 -12.77 -6.22 68.77
CA GLU A 124 -11.37 -6.09 68.36
C GLU A 124 -10.80 -7.47 67.98
N SER A 125 -10.98 -8.49 68.83
CA SER A 125 -10.62 -9.88 68.50
C SER A 125 -11.31 -10.38 67.22
N ARG A 126 -12.58 -10.03 66.98
CA ARG A 126 -13.29 -10.42 65.75
C ARG A 126 -12.66 -9.81 64.51
N ARG A 127 -12.27 -8.53 64.56
CA ARG A 127 -11.59 -7.85 63.44
C ARG A 127 -10.27 -8.52 63.11
N LEU A 128 -9.48 -8.88 64.13
CA LEU A 128 -8.22 -9.62 63.97
C LEU A 128 -8.42 -10.96 63.25
N TRP A 129 -9.33 -11.78 63.75
CA TRP A 129 -9.54 -13.12 63.22
C TRP A 129 -10.23 -13.11 61.85
N LYS A 130 -11.04 -12.09 61.56
CA LYS A 130 -11.56 -11.86 60.21
C LYS A 130 -10.43 -11.57 59.22
N PHE A 131 -9.52 -10.66 59.57
CA PHE A 131 -8.35 -10.35 58.76
C PHE A 131 -7.49 -11.60 58.48
N PHE A 132 -7.18 -12.40 59.51
CA PHE A 132 -6.39 -13.63 59.32
C PHE A 132 -7.08 -14.67 58.45
N TRP A 133 -8.42 -14.76 58.52
CA TRP A 133 -9.18 -15.65 57.67
C TRP A 133 -9.13 -15.23 56.20
N GLU A 134 -9.40 -13.95 55.90
CA GLU A 134 -9.30 -13.40 54.54
C GLU A 134 -7.87 -13.54 53.98
N MET A 135 -6.84 -13.32 54.81
CA MET A 135 -5.44 -13.53 54.43
C MET A 135 -5.06 -15.00 54.19
N ALA A 136 -5.77 -15.95 54.79
CA ALA A 136 -5.53 -17.38 54.58
C ALA A 136 -6.16 -17.86 53.26
N GLU A 137 -7.29 -17.29 52.85
CA GLU A 137 -7.90 -17.58 51.54
C GLU A 137 -7.01 -17.11 50.40
N GLU A 138 -6.46 -15.89 50.48
CA GLU A 138 -5.53 -15.37 49.48
C GLU A 138 -4.23 -16.19 49.41
N GLU A 139 -3.66 -16.57 50.55
CA GLU A 139 -2.49 -17.45 50.59
C GLU A 139 -2.77 -18.82 49.94
N GLY A 140 -3.93 -19.40 50.21
CA GLY A 140 -4.33 -20.69 49.65
C GLY A 140 -4.34 -20.65 48.12
N TRP A 141 -4.89 -19.58 47.55
CA TRP A 141 -4.89 -19.39 46.10
C TRP A 141 -3.49 -19.15 45.54
N ILE A 142 -2.66 -18.31 46.18
CA ILE A 142 -1.28 -18.04 45.73
C ILE A 142 -0.49 -19.36 45.64
N ARG A 143 -0.57 -20.21 46.67
CA ARG A 143 0.14 -21.50 46.70
C ARG A 143 -0.34 -22.48 45.63
N GLU A 144 -1.65 -22.54 45.37
CA GLU A 144 -2.21 -23.36 44.30
C GLU A 144 -1.65 -22.93 42.93
N LYS A 145 -1.63 -21.63 42.66
CA LYS A 145 -1.14 -21.09 41.39
C LYS A 145 0.37 -21.21 41.24
N GLU A 146 1.12 -21.02 42.32
CA GLU A 146 2.56 -21.24 42.37
C GLU A 146 2.92 -22.68 41.95
N GLN A 147 2.17 -23.66 42.43
CA GLN A 147 2.37 -25.06 42.04
C GLN A 147 2.12 -25.30 40.55
N ILE A 148 1.08 -24.67 39.97
CA ILE A 148 0.76 -24.80 38.55
C ILE A 148 1.84 -24.14 37.68
N LEU A 149 2.31 -22.94 38.05
CA LEU A 149 3.33 -22.21 37.30
C LEU A 149 4.68 -22.92 37.33
N SER A 150 4.97 -23.67 38.40
CA SER A 150 6.20 -24.44 38.58
C SER A 150 6.32 -25.65 37.66
N LEU A 151 5.26 -26.05 36.96
CA LEU A 151 5.31 -27.14 35.97
C LEU A 151 6.08 -26.71 34.71
N GLU A 152 7.06 -27.48 34.25
CA GLU A 152 7.92 -27.14 33.09
C GLU A 152 7.31 -27.47 31.70
N ASP A 153 5.99 -27.57 31.57
CA ASP A 153 5.35 -27.86 30.27
C ASP A 153 5.29 -26.61 29.38
N HIS A 154 5.94 -26.71 28.21
CA HIS A 154 6.03 -25.66 27.19
C HIS A 154 5.29 -26.01 25.88
N GLY A 155 4.62 -27.16 25.82
CA GLY A 155 3.99 -27.66 24.58
C GLY A 155 5.01 -28.35 23.66
N LYS A 156 4.53 -29.22 22.76
CA LYS A 156 5.38 -30.02 21.86
C LYS A 156 5.41 -29.53 20.42
N ASP A 157 4.51 -28.61 20.08
CA ASP A 157 4.30 -28.06 18.75
C ASP A 157 3.75 -26.63 18.86
N LEU A 158 3.72 -25.90 17.73
CA LEU A 158 3.26 -24.51 17.68
C LEU A 158 1.85 -24.36 18.27
N THR A 159 0.92 -25.25 17.89
CA THR A 159 -0.47 -25.23 18.37
C THR A 159 -0.55 -25.43 19.88
N GLY A 160 0.21 -26.39 20.43
CA GLY A 160 0.27 -26.67 21.85
C GLY A 160 0.81 -25.50 22.66
N THR A 161 1.88 -24.85 22.18
CA THR A 161 2.49 -23.71 22.86
C THR A 161 1.62 -22.46 22.79
N VAL A 162 0.98 -22.17 21.65
CA VAL A 162 0.01 -21.07 21.51
C VAL A 162 -1.19 -21.25 22.45
N ARG A 163 -1.69 -22.48 22.58
CA ARG A 163 -2.75 -22.80 23.55
C ARG A 163 -2.30 -22.54 24.99
N LEU A 164 -1.08 -22.93 25.34
CA LEU A 164 -0.52 -22.67 26.68
C LEU A 164 -0.30 -21.17 26.94
N LEU A 165 0.11 -20.38 25.94
CA LEU A 165 0.17 -18.92 26.03
C LEU A 165 -1.21 -18.30 26.28
N SER A 166 -2.25 -18.77 25.59
CA SER A 166 -3.63 -18.33 25.82
C SER A 166 -4.10 -18.65 27.24
N GLN A 167 -3.81 -19.86 27.73
CA GLN A 167 -4.10 -20.24 29.12
C GLN A 167 -3.33 -19.39 30.13
N HIS A 168 -2.06 -19.08 29.85
CA HIS A 168 -1.24 -18.22 30.69
C HIS A 168 -1.77 -16.79 30.73
N LYS A 169 -2.26 -16.26 29.60
CA LYS A 169 -2.93 -14.95 29.56
C LYS A 169 -4.18 -14.91 30.44
N ALA A 170 -5.02 -15.95 30.36
CA ALA A 170 -6.19 -16.06 31.24
C ALA A 170 -5.81 -16.10 32.73
N PHE A 171 -4.65 -16.70 33.06
CA PHE A 171 -4.09 -16.67 34.40
C PHE A 171 -3.59 -15.27 34.81
N GLU A 172 -2.91 -14.52 33.93
CA GLU A 172 -2.52 -13.12 34.19
C GLU A 172 -3.75 -12.23 34.44
N ASP A 173 -4.84 -12.46 33.72
CA ASP A 173 -6.11 -11.75 33.92
C ASP A 173 -6.74 -12.09 35.29
N GLU A 174 -6.72 -13.36 35.72
CA GLU A 174 -7.17 -13.78 37.05
C GLU A 174 -6.31 -13.13 38.17
N MET A 175 -4.98 -13.12 38.01
CA MET A 175 -4.05 -12.44 38.92
C MET A 175 -4.37 -10.96 39.07
N SER A 176 -4.58 -10.26 37.95
CA SER A 176 -4.90 -8.83 37.94
C SER A 176 -6.20 -8.54 38.69
N GLY A 177 -7.23 -9.38 38.52
CA GLY A 177 -8.50 -9.27 39.26
C GLY A 177 -8.34 -9.44 40.77
N ARG A 178 -7.51 -10.39 41.22
CA ARG A 178 -7.29 -10.66 42.65
C ARG A 178 -6.36 -9.67 43.33
N ALA A 179 -5.44 -9.04 42.60
CA ALA A 179 -4.54 -8.03 43.14
C ALA A 179 -5.28 -6.90 43.87
N ALA A 180 -6.41 -6.44 43.33
CA ALA A 180 -7.21 -5.39 43.95
C ALA A 180 -7.81 -5.83 45.30
N HIS A 181 -8.26 -7.09 45.39
CA HIS A 181 -8.81 -7.64 46.62
C HIS A 181 -7.73 -7.83 47.69
N LEU A 182 -6.59 -8.42 47.34
CA LEU A 182 -5.44 -8.56 48.23
C LEU A 182 -4.97 -7.20 48.78
N GLN A 183 -4.88 -6.18 47.93
CA GLN A 183 -4.52 -4.82 48.35
C GLN A 183 -5.55 -4.21 49.31
N GLN A 184 -6.83 -4.49 49.13
CA GLN A 184 -7.87 -4.06 50.07
C GLN A 184 -7.70 -4.74 51.44
N THR A 185 -7.44 -6.05 51.48
CA THR A 185 -7.21 -6.80 52.74
C THR A 185 -5.94 -6.32 53.44
N ILE A 186 -4.86 -6.04 52.69
CA ILE A 186 -3.64 -5.41 53.22
C ILE A 186 -3.94 -4.04 53.85
N ARG A 187 -4.71 -3.18 53.17
CA ARG A 187 -5.10 -1.86 53.72
C ARG A 187 -5.90 -1.99 55.02
N GLN A 188 -6.82 -2.95 55.09
CA GLN A 188 -7.58 -3.22 56.33
C GLN A 188 -6.64 -3.67 57.46
N GLY A 189 -5.68 -4.54 57.18
CA GLY A 189 -4.64 -4.92 58.15
C GLY A 189 -3.78 -3.73 58.59
N GLN A 190 -3.37 -2.87 57.65
CA GLN A 190 -2.60 -1.66 57.97
C GLN A 190 -3.39 -0.68 58.85
N GLN A 191 -4.69 -0.51 58.60
CA GLN A 191 -5.56 0.29 59.48
C GLN A 191 -5.61 -0.27 60.91
N LEU A 192 -5.70 -1.59 61.09
CA LEU A 192 -5.65 -2.21 62.41
C LEU A 192 -4.29 -1.95 63.10
N VAL A 193 -3.20 -1.94 62.34
CA VAL A 193 -1.87 -1.59 62.86
C VAL A 193 -1.82 -0.12 63.30
N ASP A 194 -2.34 0.79 62.49
CA ASP A 194 -2.35 2.24 62.77
C ASP A 194 -3.23 2.59 63.98
N GLU A 195 -4.30 1.82 64.21
CA GLU A 195 -5.18 1.92 65.39
C GLU A 195 -4.54 1.37 66.69
N ASN A 196 -3.29 0.88 66.65
CA ASN A 196 -2.58 0.22 67.77
C ASN A 196 -3.31 -1.01 68.33
N HIS A 197 -3.96 -1.78 67.45
CA HIS A 197 -4.63 -3.03 67.79
C HIS A 197 -3.69 -4.00 68.54
N PHE A 198 -4.19 -4.77 69.52
CA PHE A 198 -3.35 -5.67 70.34
C PHE A 198 -2.54 -6.73 69.55
N GLY A 199 -2.95 -6.99 68.32
CA GLY A 199 -2.38 -7.96 67.37
C GLY A 199 -1.47 -7.37 66.30
N ALA A 200 -1.15 -6.07 66.37
CA ALA A 200 -0.49 -5.32 65.29
C ALA A 200 0.80 -5.97 64.76
N GLU A 201 1.68 -6.49 65.62
CA GLU A 201 2.94 -7.11 65.17
C GLU A 201 2.70 -8.37 64.31
N LYS A 202 1.75 -9.22 64.71
CA LYS A 202 1.39 -10.42 63.92
C LYS A 202 0.70 -10.05 62.61
N ILE A 203 -0.06 -8.96 62.59
CA ILE A 203 -0.68 -8.43 61.36
C ILE A 203 0.42 -7.97 60.40
N LYS A 204 1.42 -7.21 60.86
CA LYS A 204 2.56 -6.76 60.03
C LYS A 204 3.34 -7.94 59.45
N GLU A 205 3.70 -8.92 60.26
CA GLU A 205 4.38 -10.13 59.80
C GLU A 205 3.58 -10.85 58.71
N ARG A 206 2.26 -10.96 58.88
CA ARG A 206 1.39 -11.61 57.89
C ARG A 206 1.24 -10.80 56.60
N ILE A 207 1.17 -9.47 56.68
CA ILE A 207 1.16 -8.60 55.49
C ILE A 207 2.47 -8.74 54.71
N GLN A 208 3.61 -8.80 55.40
CA GLN A 208 4.89 -8.96 54.73
C GLN A 208 5.00 -10.32 54.03
N ASP A 209 4.63 -11.41 54.72
CA ASP A 209 4.64 -12.77 54.16
C ASP A 209 3.79 -12.89 52.89
N ILE A 210 2.55 -12.38 52.89
CA ILE A 210 1.68 -12.44 51.71
C ILE A 210 2.21 -11.57 50.55
N GLN A 211 2.84 -10.42 50.85
CA GLN A 211 3.47 -9.57 49.84
C GLN A 211 4.67 -10.25 49.19
N ASP A 212 5.50 -10.95 49.98
CA ASP A 212 6.65 -11.69 49.49
C ASP A 212 6.21 -12.89 48.61
N GLN A 213 5.16 -13.61 49.02
CA GLN A 213 4.57 -14.70 48.23
C GLN A 213 3.96 -14.19 46.92
N TRP A 214 3.24 -13.06 46.95
CA TRP A 214 2.70 -12.42 45.73
C TRP A 214 3.81 -12.02 44.76
N ALA A 215 4.89 -11.40 45.25
CA ALA A 215 6.05 -11.03 44.44
C ALA A 215 6.80 -12.25 43.87
N ALA A 216 6.79 -13.40 44.57
CA ALA A 216 7.30 -14.66 44.04
C ALA A 216 6.42 -15.19 42.89
N LEU A 217 5.09 -15.14 43.05
CA LEU A 217 4.13 -15.56 42.02
C LEU A 217 4.24 -14.71 40.74
N GLU A 218 4.37 -13.38 40.88
CA GLU A 218 4.60 -12.47 39.74
C GLU A 218 5.88 -12.83 38.96
N ARG A 219 6.97 -13.14 39.68
CA ARG A 219 8.23 -13.57 39.06
C ARG A 219 8.08 -14.90 38.32
N LEU A 220 7.42 -15.90 38.92
CA LEU A 220 7.15 -17.18 38.27
C LEU A 220 6.29 -17.03 37.02
N SER A 221 5.26 -16.17 37.09
CA SER A 221 4.42 -15.85 35.94
C SER A 221 5.24 -15.27 34.80
N ALA A 222 6.07 -14.27 35.08
CA ALA A 222 6.93 -13.63 34.08
C ALA A 222 7.92 -14.63 33.44
N VAL A 223 8.58 -15.46 34.25
CA VAL A 223 9.50 -16.50 33.73
C VAL A 223 8.77 -17.49 32.84
N ARG A 224 7.58 -17.97 33.25
CA ARG A 224 6.77 -18.90 32.45
C ARG A 224 6.35 -18.27 31.12
N LYS A 225 5.92 -17.00 31.13
CA LYS A 225 5.56 -16.25 29.92
C LYS A 225 6.71 -16.19 28.93
N THR A 226 7.90 -15.80 29.40
CA THR A 226 9.11 -15.73 28.58
C THR A 226 9.42 -17.09 27.96
N ARG A 227 9.46 -18.17 28.76
CA ARG A 227 9.74 -19.52 28.25
C ARG A 227 8.70 -20.00 27.22
N LEU A 228 7.41 -19.74 27.47
CA LEU A 228 6.35 -20.09 26.51
C LEU A 228 6.46 -19.30 25.21
N GLN A 229 6.83 -18.01 25.29
CA GLN A 229 7.05 -17.19 24.10
C GLN A 229 8.27 -17.65 23.31
N GLU A 230 9.37 -17.99 24.00
CA GLU A 230 10.58 -18.54 23.38
C GLU A 230 10.31 -19.86 22.67
N ALA A 231 9.59 -20.79 23.32
CA ALA A 231 9.17 -22.06 22.72
C ALA A 231 8.24 -21.84 21.52
N CYS A 232 7.33 -20.86 21.60
CA CYS A 232 6.44 -20.51 20.49
C CYS A 232 7.23 -20.00 19.28
N ASN A 233 8.21 -19.11 19.52
CA ASN A 233 9.05 -18.56 18.46
C ASN A 233 9.90 -19.64 17.80
N LEU A 234 10.42 -20.61 18.58
CA LEU A 234 11.19 -21.74 18.05
C LEU A 234 10.33 -22.66 17.19
N HIS A 235 9.14 -23.03 17.65
CA HIS A 235 8.21 -23.86 16.87
C HIS A 235 7.71 -23.13 15.61
N GLN A 236 7.51 -21.81 15.68
CA GLN A 236 7.16 -21.01 14.50
C GLN A 236 8.30 -21.04 13.48
N PHE A 237 9.55 -20.88 13.92
CA PHE A 237 10.73 -20.97 13.05
C PHE A 237 10.83 -22.35 12.37
N GLN A 238 10.57 -23.43 13.11
CA GLN A 238 10.57 -24.79 12.55
C GLN A 238 9.46 -24.96 11.50
N ALA A 239 8.25 -24.48 11.77
CA ALA A 239 7.14 -24.55 10.83
C ALA A 239 7.42 -23.76 9.54
N ASP A 240 7.91 -22.52 9.67
CA ASP A 240 8.25 -21.67 8.52
C ASP A 240 9.40 -22.28 7.68
N ALA A 241 10.39 -22.90 8.34
CA ALA A 241 11.45 -23.64 7.67
C ALA A 241 10.94 -24.88 6.92
N ASP A 242 9.96 -25.61 7.47
CA ASP A 242 9.34 -26.77 6.83
C ASP A 242 8.52 -26.38 5.60
N ASP A 243 7.82 -25.23 5.65
CA ASP A 243 7.07 -24.68 4.53
C ASP A 243 8.00 -24.28 3.37
N ILE A 244 9.12 -23.61 3.67
CA ILE A 244 10.16 -23.27 2.68
C ILE A 244 10.76 -24.54 2.06
N ASP A 245 11.05 -25.56 2.86
CA ASP A 245 11.55 -26.84 2.35
C ASP A 245 10.57 -27.55 1.43
N THR A 246 9.30 -27.58 1.81
CA THR A 246 8.24 -28.19 1.00
C THR A 246 8.10 -27.47 -0.34
N TRP A 247 8.08 -26.15 -0.32
CA TRP A 247 8.07 -25.33 -1.52
C TRP A 247 9.31 -25.56 -2.40
N MET A 248 10.51 -25.59 -1.81
CA MET A 248 11.76 -25.84 -2.56
C MET A 248 11.74 -27.20 -3.27
N LEU A 249 11.19 -28.24 -2.65
CA LEU A 249 11.07 -29.56 -3.28
C LEU A 249 10.13 -29.53 -4.50
N ASP A 250 9.02 -28.80 -4.42
CA ASP A 250 8.08 -28.66 -5.53
C ASP A 250 8.70 -27.88 -6.70
N VAL A 251 9.42 -26.80 -6.40
CA VAL A 251 10.16 -26.03 -7.41
C VAL A 251 11.29 -26.86 -8.02
N LEU A 252 12.06 -27.57 -7.20
CA LEU A 252 13.16 -28.43 -7.65
C LEU A 252 12.68 -29.42 -8.71
N ARG A 253 11.49 -30.01 -8.54
CA ARG A 253 10.88 -30.92 -9.52
C ARG A 253 10.63 -30.22 -10.88
N ILE A 254 10.26 -28.94 -10.88
CA ILE A 254 10.00 -28.19 -12.09
C ILE A 254 11.31 -27.80 -12.79
N VAL A 255 12.27 -27.26 -12.03
CA VAL A 255 13.53 -26.73 -12.59
C VAL A 255 14.51 -27.83 -12.99
N SER A 256 14.37 -29.03 -12.42
CA SER A 256 15.15 -30.22 -12.80
C SER A 256 14.61 -30.95 -14.02
N SER A 257 13.48 -30.51 -14.60
CA SER A 257 12.98 -31.11 -15.83
C SER A 257 14.01 -30.95 -16.96
N VAL A 258 14.13 -31.98 -17.81
CA VAL A 258 14.97 -31.97 -19.02
C VAL A 258 14.17 -31.66 -20.29
N ASP A 259 12.85 -31.52 -20.18
CA ASP A 259 11.99 -31.20 -21.32
C ASP A 259 12.21 -29.76 -21.77
N VAL A 260 12.64 -29.60 -23.03
CA VAL A 260 12.88 -28.32 -23.71
C VAL A 260 11.90 -28.04 -24.86
N GLY A 261 10.92 -28.92 -25.08
CA GLY A 261 10.01 -28.87 -26.22
C GLY A 261 10.58 -29.54 -27.47
N HIS A 262 9.71 -29.80 -28.44
CA HIS A 262 10.00 -30.53 -29.68
C HIS A 262 9.93 -29.65 -30.93
N ASP A 263 9.52 -28.39 -30.80
CA ASP A 263 9.42 -27.41 -31.88
C ASP A 263 9.51 -25.97 -31.33
N GLU A 264 9.52 -24.98 -32.22
CA GLU A 264 9.62 -23.56 -31.85
C GLU A 264 8.49 -23.13 -30.89
N PHE A 265 7.26 -23.58 -31.13
CA PHE A 265 6.10 -23.17 -30.34
C PHE A 265 6.12 -23.75 -28.92
N SER A 266 6.39 -25.04 -28.79
CA SER A 266 6.49 -25.76 -27.50
C SER A 266 7.68 -25.27 -26.69
N ALA A 267 8.84 -25.05 -27.31
CA ALA A 267 10.01 -24.45 -26.65
C ALA A 267 9.70 -23.03 -26.17
N GLN A 268 9.04 -22.19 -26.98
CA GLN A 268 8.65 -20.84 -26.59
C GLN A 268 7.63 -20.85 -25.43
N ALA A 269 6.67 -21.77 -25.43
CA ALA A 269 5.71 -21.94 -24.34
C ALA A 269 6.40 -22.36 -23.03
N LEU A 270 7.39 -23.25 -23.10
CA LEU A 270 8.18 -23.67 -21.94
C LEU A 270 9.11 -22.56 -21.43
N VAL A 271 9.73 -21.77 -22.31
CA VAL A 271 10.48 -20.56 -21.93
C VAL A 271 9.58 -19.60 -21.14
N LYS A 272 8.34 -19.40 -21.59
CA LYS A 272 7.38 -18.54 -20.89
C LYS A 272 7.02 -19.09 -19.51
N LYS A 273 6.65 -20.37 -19.40
CA LYS A 273 6.35 -21.01 -18.11
C LYS A 273 7.54 -20.99 -17.15
N HIS A 274 8.75 -21.22 -17.66
CA HIS A 274 9.98 -21.19 -16.86
C HIS A 274 10.29 -19.79 -16.33
N LYS A 275 9.93 -18.74 -17.08
CA LYS A 275 10.05 -17.36 -16.62
C LYS A 275 9.21 -17.13 -15.36
N ASP A 276 7.95 -17.59 -15.35
CA ASP A 276 7.04 -17.45 -14.21
C ASP A 276 7.62 -18.17 -12.96
N VAL A 277 8.16 -19.38 -13.14
CA VAL A 277 8.82 -20.15 -12.06
C VAL A 277 10.08 -19.44 -11.55
N ALA A 278 10.89 -18.86 -12.43
CA ALA A 278 12.08 -18.12 -12.03
C ALA A 278 11.74 -16.84 -11.23
N GLU A 279 10.64 -16.17 -11.57
CA GLU A 279 10.12 -15.02 -10.81
C GLU A 279 9.61 -15.46 -9.43
N GLU A 280 8.91 -16.60 -9.34
CA GLU A 280 8.49 -17.20 -8.07
C GLU A 280 9.67 -17.56 -7.17
N ILE A 281 10.73 -18.15 -7.72
CA ILE A 281 11.95 -18.44 -6.95
C ILE A 281 12.55 -17.16 -6.38
N GLY A 282 12.62 -16.11 -7.19
CA GLY A 282 13.12 -14.80 -6.76
C GLY A 282 12.30 -14.19 -5.62
N SER A 283 10.99 -14.44 -5.56
CA SER A 283 10.11 -13.86 -4.52
C SER A 283 10.26 -14.53 -3.15
N TYR A 284 10.86 -15.72 -3.08
CA TYR A 284 11.13 -16.42 -1.81
C TYR A 284 12.44 -15.99 -1.13
N ARG A 285 13.31 -15.23 -1.81
CA ARG A 285 14.53 -14.71 -1.17
C ARG A 285 14.23 -13.86 0.08
N PRO A 286 13.31 -12.88 0.05
CA PRO A 286 12.89 -12.16 1.26
C PRO A 286 12.28 -13.05 2.34
N VAL A 287 11.61 -14.14 1.98
CA VAL A 287 11.02 -15.09 2.94
C VAL A 287 12.12 -15.85 3.70
N ILE A 288 13.17 -16.27 2.99
CA ILE A 288 14.36 -16.88 3.61
C ILE A 288 15.11 -15.87 4.49
N GLU A 289 15.18 -14.60 4.09
CA GLU A 289 15.75 -13.53 4.92
C GLU A 289 14.94 -13.29 6.19
N ALA A 290 13.61 -13.27 6.11
CA ALA A 290 12.73 -13.19 7.27
C ALA A 290 12.94 -14.37 8.23
N LEU A 291 13.17 -15.59 7.70
CA LEU A 291 13.51 -16.77 8.50
C LEU A 291 14.86 -16.59 9.25
N HIS A 292 15.84 -15.94 8.61
CA HIS A 292 17.11 -15.59 9.27
C HIS A 292 16.92 -14.53 10.36
N GLU A 293 16.09 -13.51 10.13
CA GLU A 293 15.76 -12.50 11.14
C GLU A 293 15.02 -13.13 12.32
N GLN A 294 14.05 -14.00 12.07
CA GLN A 294 13.32 -14.74 13.08
C GLN A 294 14.26 -15.59 13.94
N ALA A 295 15.22 -16.29 13.34
CA ALA A 295 16.24 -17.02 14.09
C ALA A 295 17.11 -16.13 15.00
N GLN A 296 17.34 -14.86 14.61
CA GLN A 296 18.07 -13.89 15.45
C GLN A 296 17.24 -13.39 16.64
N THR A 297 15.91 -13.46 16.56
CA THR A 297 15.01 -13.10 17.68
C THR A 297 14.89 -14.20 18.75
N LEU A 298 15.39 -15.41 18.46
CA LEU A 298 15.43 -16.51 19.42
C LEU A 298 16.47 -16.25 20.52
N PRO A 299 16.32 -16.90 21.69
CA PRO A 299 17.33 -16.83 22.75
C PRO A 299 18.73 -17.22 22.23
N PRO A 300 19.83 -16.58 22.69
CA PRO A 300 21.17 -16.84 22.17
C PRO A 300 21.62 -18.31 22.22
N GLN A 301 21.09 -19.08 23.17
CA GLN A 301 21.34 -20.52 23.30
C GLN A 301 20.69 -21.31 22.15
N GLU A 302 19.44 -20.98 21.80
CA GLU A 302 18.66 -21.62 20.72
C GLU A 302 19.11 -21.14 19.34
N ALA A 303 19.32 -19.82 19.16
CA ALA A 303 19.88 -19.27 17.93
C ALA A 303 21.29 -19.79 17.63
N GLY A 304 22.05 -20.09 18.70
CA GLY A 304 23.37 -20.70 18.63
C GLY A 304 23.37 -22.22 18.45
N SER A 305 22.21 -22.86 18.55
CA SER A 305 22.08 -24.31 18.48
C SER A 305 22.51 -24.85 17.11
N GLN A 306 23.04 -26.08 17.12
CA GLN A 306 23.40 -26.75 15.87
C GLN A 306 22.15 -27.00 15.00
N GLU A 307 20.99 -27.21 15.60
CA GLU A 307 19.73 -27.47 14.91
C GLU A 307 19.28 -26.28 14.05
N VAL A 308 19.14 -25.10 14.64
CA VAL A 308 18.72 -23.86 13.94
C VAL A 308 19.74 -23.49 12.86
N ARG A 309 21.04 -23.54 13.18
CA ARG A 309 22.10 -23.19 12.22
C ARG A 309 22.17 -24.15 11.04
N ALA A 310 22.07 -25.46 11.30
CA ALA A 310 22.07 -26.47 10.24
C ALA A 310 20.83 -26.34 9.36
N ARG A 311 19.67 -26.01 9.95
CA ARG A 311 18.42 -25.79 9.21
C ARG A 311 18.54 -24.61 8.24
N LEU A 312 19.00 -23.45 8.72
CA LEU A 312 19.23 -22.27 7.88
C LEU A 312 20.26 -22.54 6.77
N ALA A 313 21.39 -23.16 7.11
CA ALA A 313 22.41 -23.49 6.13
C ALA A 313 21.89 -24.45 5.05
N GLY A 314 21.10 -25.46 5.43
CA GLY A 314 20.49 -26.40 4.49
C GLY A 314 19.45 -25.76 3.58
N ILE A 315 18.67 -24.80 4.08
CA ILE A 315 17.72 -24.02 3.26
C ILE A 315 18.48 -23.16 2.26
N GLU A 316 19.53 -22.46 2.71
CA GLU A 316 20.34 -21.60 1.84
C GLU A 316 21.05 -22.42 0.74
N GLU A 317 21.61 -23.59 1.08
CA GLU A 317 22.23 -24.50 0.11
C GLU A 317 21.23 -25.00 -0.94
N ARG A 318 20.04 -25.47 -0.51
CA ARG A 318 18.98 -25.92 -1.43
C ARG A 318 18.46 -24.80 -2.31
N TYR A 319 18.30 -23.60 -1.76
CA TYR A 319 17.87 -22.43 -2.53
C TYR A 319 18.89 -22.07 -3.62
N GLN A 320 20.18 -22.10 -3.28
CA GLN A 320 21.26 -21.89 -4.25
C GLN A 320 21.27 -22.96 -5.35
N GLU A 321 21.08 -24.23 -4.98
CA GLU A 321 20.97 -25.33 -5.95
C GLU A 321 19.78 -25.11 -6.92
N VAL A 322 18.60 -24.79 -6.39
CA VAL A 322 17.40 -24.51 -7.18
C VAL A 322 17.62 -23.30 -8.10
N ALA A 323 18.27 -22.24 -7.61
CA ALA A 323 18.58 -21.06 -8.41
C ALA A 323 19.54 -21.38 -9.58
N GLU A 324 20.58 -22.19 -9.34
CA GLU A 324 21.51 -22.61 -10.39
C GLU A 324 20.85 -23.55 -11.40
N LEU A 325 20.03 -24.51 -10.96
CA LEU A 325 19.25 -25.37 -11.86
C LEU A 325 18.27 -24.56 -12.71
N THR A 326 17.65 -23.52 -12.13
CA THR A 326 16.79 -22.58 -12.86
C THR A 326 17.55 -21.85 -13.96
N ARG A 327 18.78 -21.41 -13.67
CA ARG A 327 19.66 -20.77 -14.66
C ARG A 327 20.05 -21.75 -15.77
N HIS A 328 20.43 -22.98 -15.43
CA HIS A 328 20.77 -24.01 -16.41
C HIS A 328 19.58 -24.37 -17.31
N ARG A 329 18.40 -24.58 -16.73
CA ARG A 329 17.18 -24.89 -17.50
C ARG A 329 16.78 -23.73 -18.41
N LYS A 330 16.92 -22.48 -17.97
CA LYS A 330 16.70 -21.29 -18.80
C LYS A 330 17.61 -21.29 -20.02
N GLN A 331 18.91 -21.55 -19.83
CA GLN A 331 19.85 -21.63 -20.95
C GLN A 331 19.48 -22.75 -21.92
N ALA A 332 19.18 -23.95 -21.40
CA ALA A 332 18.78 -25.09 -22.24
C ALA A 332 17.52 -24.81 -23.07
N LEU A 333 16.52 -24.15 -22.48
CA LEU A 333 15.29 -23.74 -23.18
C LEU A 333 15.55 -22.66 -24.25
N GLN A 334 16.44 -21.71 -23.98
CA GLN A 334 16.82 -20.67 -24.93
C GLN A 334 17.62 -21.26 -26.11
N ASP A 335 18.55 -22.16 -25.82
CA ASP A 335 19.33 -22.87 -26.84
C ASP A 335 18.44 -23.72 -27.73
N ALA A 336 17.49 -24.47 -27.15
CA ALA A 336 16.52 -25.25 -27.91
C ALA A 336 15.63 -24.36 -28.80
N LEU A 337 15.14 -23.23 -28.28
CA LEU A 337 14.35 -22.28 -29.08
C LEU A 337 15.16 -21.69 -30.24
N ALA A 338 16.42 -21.33 -30.00
CA ALA A 338 17.32 -20.83 -31.04
C ALA A 338 17.59 -21.89 -32.11
N LEU A 339 17.78 -23.16 -31.71
CA LEU A 339 17.93 -24.28 -32.63
C LEU A 339 16.70 -24.45 -33.51
N TYR A 340 15.49 -24.53 -32.94
CA TYR A 340 14.27 -24.73 -33.73
C TYR A 340 14.00 -23.56 -34.69
N LYS A 341 14.28 -22.32 -34.27
CA LYS A 341 14.21 -21.15 -35.16
C LYS A 341 15.20 -21.26 -36.31
N MET A 342 16.44 -21.65 -36.04
CA MET A 342 17.46 -21.86 -37.06
C MET A 342 17.01 -22.90 -38.09
N LEU A 343 16.48 -24.04 -37.63
CA LEU A 343 15.99 -25.12 -38.50
C LEU A 343 14.79 -24.67 -39.36
N SER A 344 13.85 -23.93 -38.76
CA SER A 344 12.68 -23.37 -39.46
C SER A 344 13.11 -22.38 -40.56
N GLU A 345 13.99 -21.44 -40.23
CA GLU A 345 14.52 -20.46 -41.19
C GLU A 345 15.34 -21.13 -42.30
N ALA A 346 16.18 -22.12 -41.97
CA ALA A 346 16.94 -22.89 -42.95
C ALA A 346 15.99 -23.63 -43.93
N SER A 347 14.99 -24.33 -43.42
CA SER A 347 14.00 -25.06 -44.23
C SER A 347 13.24 -24.13 -45.18
N ALA A 348 12.84 -22.95 -44.68
CA ALA A 348 12.16 -21.96 -45.50
C ALA A 348 13.08 -21.32 -46.56
N CYS A 349 14.39 -21.23 -46.31
CA CYS A 349 15.37 -20.84 -47.32
C CYS A 349 15.54 -21.91 -48.39
N GLU A 350 15.68 -23.17 -48.01
CA GLU A 350 15.81 -24.28 -48.97
C GLU A 350 14.60 -24.37 -49.89
N LEU A 351 13.37 -24.25 -49.35
CA LEU A 351 12.15 -24.28 -50.16
C LEU A 351 12.11 -23.16 -51.21
N TRP A 352 12.53 -21.95 -50.85
CA TRP A 352 12.60 -20.83 -51.79
C TRP A 352 13.69 -21.05 -52.85
N VAL A 353 14.85 -21.59 -52.46
CA VAL A 353 15.93 -21.94 -53.40
C VAL A 353 15.43 -23.00 -54.39
N ASP A 354 14.74 -24.04 -53.93
CA ASP A 354 14.17 -25.10 -54.77
C ASP A 354 13.19 -24.52 -55.82
N GLU A 355 12.29 -23.63 -55.41
CA GLU A 355 11.32 -22.99 -56.29
C GLU A 355 12.00 -22.17 -57.39
N LYS A 356 12.99 -21.33 -57.03
CA LYS A 356 13.69 -20.46 -57.97
C LYS A 356 14.67 -21.22 -58.85
N GLU A 357 15.30 -22.28 -58.34
CA GLU A 357 16.17 -23.15 -59.12
C GLU A 357 15.37 -23.86 -60.22
N GLN A 358 14.16 -24.34 -59.93
CA GLN A 358 13.27 -24.91 -60.95
C GLN A 358 12.90 -23.88 -62.03
N TRP A 359 12.62 -22.64 -61.62
CA TRP A 359 12.32 -21.56 -62.54
C TRP A 359 13.53 -21.23 -63.47
N LEU A 360 14.75 -21.10 -62.93
CA LEU A 360 15.96 -20.83 -63.70
C LEU A 360 16.29 -21.96 -64.69
N ASN A 361 16.14 -23.21 -64.26
CA ASN A 361 16.37 -24.38 -65.11
C ASN A 361 15.38 -24.45 -66.28
N GLY A 362 14.14 -24.01 -66.07
CA GLY A 362 13.11 -23.92 -67.13
C GLY A 362 13.17 -22.66 -67.99
N MET A 363 14.12 -21.75 -67.75
CA MET A 363 14.28 -20.52 -68.53
C MET A 363 15.07 -20.77 -69.82
N ASP A 364 14.38 -20.67 -70.96
CA ASP A 364 14.97 -20.65 -72.31
C ASP A 364 15.38 -19.22 -72.71
N ILE A 365 16.53 -19.09 -73.37
CA ILE A 365 17.05 -17.80 -73.87
C ILE A 365 16.67 -17.67 -75.36
N PRO A 366 15.77 -16.75 -75.73
CA PRO A 366 15.31 -16.59 -77.11
C PRO A 366 16.39 -16.01 -78.03
N ASP A 367 16.26 -16.23 -79.35
CA ASP A 367 17.17 -15.63 -80.35
C ASP A 367 16.74 -14.23 -80.80
N LYS A 368 15.48 -13.84 -80.54
CA LYS A 368 14.93 -12.55 -80.96
C LYS A 368 15.16 -11.48 -79.89
N LEU A 369 15.59 -10.29 -80.31
CA LEU A 369 15.87 -9.17 -79.42
C LEU A 369 14.66 -8.79 -78.54
N GLU A 370 13.46 -8.69 -79.13
CA GLU A 370 12.22 -8.35 -78.41
C GLU A 370 11.88 -9.36 -77.30
N ASP A 371 12.10 -10.66 -77.57
CA ASP A 371 11.82 -11.73 -76.60
C ASP A 371 12.93 -11.83 -75.53
N LEU A 372 14.19 -11.49 -75.87
CA LEU A 372 15.33 -11.41 -74.95
C LEU A 372 15.15 -10.31 -73.90
N GLU A 373 14.71 -9.12 -74.30
CA GLU A 373 14.45 -7.99 -73.39
C GLU A 373 13.38 -8.33 -72.34
N VAL A 374 12.35 -9.09 -72.74
CA VAL A 374 11.31 -9.57 -71.81
C VAL A 374 11.87 -10.56 -70.79
N VAL A 375 12.73 -11.49 -71.22
CA VAL A 375 13.39 -12.44 -70.32
C VAL A 375 14.36 -11.72 -69.38
N GLN A 376 15.08 -10.69 -69.86
CA GLN A 376 15.96 -9.85 -69.04
C GLN A 376 15.20 -9.13 -67.93
N HIS A 377 14.12 -8.44 -68.25
CA HIS A 377 13.32 -7.75 -67.25
C HIS A 377 12.74 -8.71 -66.19
N ARG A 378 12.36 -9.94 -66.59
CA ARG A 378 11.93 -10.98 -65.63
C ARG A 378 13.08 -11.44 -64.73
N PHE A 379 14.29 -11.59 -65.29
CA PHE A 379 15.48 -11.98 -64.54
C PHE A 379 15.91 -10.92 -63.51
N GLU A 380 15.81 -9.63 -63.85
CA GLU A 380 16.13 -8.52 -62.95
C GLU A 380 15.26 -8.50 -61.68
N SER A 381 14.05 -9.06 -61.73
CA SER A 381 13.18 -9.18 -60.53
C SER A 381 13.67 -10.18 -59.48
N LEU A 382 14.60 -11.08 -59.82
CA LEU A 382 15.16 -12.08 -58.90
C LEU A 382 16.16 -11.47 -57.89
N GLU A 383 16.88 -10.41 -58.28
CA GLU A 383 17.92 -9.77 -57.47
C GLU A 383 17.42 -9.25 -56.09
N PRO A 384 16.29 -8.51 -55.99
CA PRO A 384 15.78 -8.08 -54.68
C PRO A 384 15.33 -9.27 -53.80
N GLU A 385 14.76 -10.33 -54.39
CA GLU A 385 14.38 -11.53 -53.64
C GLU A 385 15.63 -12.26 -53.08
N MET A 386 16.69 -12.37 -53.89
CA MET A 386 17.96 -12.96 -53.46
C MET A 386 18.61 -12.18 -52.32
N ASN A 387 18.55 -10.84 -52.34
CA ASN A 387 19.09 -10.01 -51.25
C ASN A 387 18.36 -10.25 -49.92
N SER A 388 17.03 -10.41 -49.97
CA SER A 388 16.24 -10.82 -48.79
C SER A 388 16.68 -12.18 -48.27
N GLN A 389 16.85 -13.15 -49.16
CA GLN A 389 17.21 -14.51 -48.75
C GLN A 389 18.65 -14.62 -48.24
N ALA A 390 19.59 -13.85 -48.79
CA ALA A 390 20.96 -13.74 -48.29
C ALA A 390 21.01 -13.27 -46.82
N SER A 391 20.11 -12.36 -46.44
CA SER A 391 20.01 -11.90 -45.04
C SER A 391 19.56 -13.02 -44.10
N ARG A 392 18.59 -13.86 -44.52
CA ARG A 392 18.11 -15.01 -43.73
C ARG A 392 19.19 -16.09 -43.58
N VAL A 393 19.92 -16.39 -44.66
CA VAL A 393 21.08 -17.30 -44.63
C VAL A 393 22.16 -16.77 -43.68
N ALA A 394 22.40 -15.45 -43.63
CA ALA A 394 23.34 -14.85 -42.69
C ALA A 394 22.89 -15.01 -41.22
N VAL A 395 21.59 -14.85 -40.94
CA VAL A 395 21.01 -15.07 -39.60
C VAL A 395 21.17 -16.53 -39.16
N VAL A 396 20.83 -17.49 -40.03
CA VAL A 396 21.02 -18.92 -39.76
C VAL A 396 22.49 -19.22 -39.41
N ASN A 397 23.43 -18.70 -40.20
CA ASN A 397 24.86 -18.84 -39.94
C ASN A 397 25.32 -18.21 -38.63
N GLN A 398 24.74 -17.07 -38.24
CA GLN A 398 25.04 -16.42 -36.97
C GLN A 398 24.54 -17.26 -35.78
N VAL A 399 23.29 -17.72 -35.82
CA VAL A 399 22.69 -18.55 -34.76
C VAL A 399 23.45 -19.88 -34.63
N ALA A 400 23.78 -20.53 -35.76
CA ALA A 400 24.58 -21.75 -35.76
C ALA A 400 25.94 -21.56 -35.06
N ARG A 401 26.67 -20.48 -35.38
CA ARG A 401 27.95 -20.16 -34.72
C ARG A 401 27.79 -19.90 -33.21
N GLN A 402 26.72 -19.23 -32.80
CA GLN A 402 26.45 -18.96 -31.39
C GLN A 402 26.18 -20.26 -30.61
N LEU A 403 25.34 -21.15 -31.14
CA LEU A 403 25.04 -22.45 -30.53
C LEU A 403 26.26 -23.37 -30.48
N VAL A 404 27.10 -23.34 -31.53
CA VAL A 404 28.36 -24.08 -31.54
C VAL A 404 29.32 -23.54 -30.48
N HIS A 405 29.45 -22.21 -30.37
CA HIS A 405 30.34 -21.58 -29.39
C HIS A 405 29.90 -21.80 -27.94
N SER A 406 28.60 -21.94 -27.68
CA SER A 406 28.07 -22.27 -26.36
C SER A 406 28.23 -23.75 -25.98
N GLY A 407 28.75 -24.59 -26.88
CA GLY A 407 28.95 -26.02 -26.63
C GLY A 407 27.65 -26.82 -26.67
N HIS A 408 26.69 -26.42 -27.52
CA HIS A 408 25.40 -27.09 -27.64
C HIS A 408 25.56 -28.59 -27.97
N PRO A 409 24.82 -29.52 -27.33
CA PRO A 409 24.98 -30.97 -27.54
C PRO A 409 24.79 -31.42 -29.00
N GLY A 410 23.94 -30.72 -29.75
CA GLY A 410 23.66 -30.96 -31.18
C GLY A 410 24.64 -30.27 -32.14
N GLU A 411 25.86 -29.93 -31.71
CA GLU A 411 26.84 -29.18 -32.52
C GLU A 411 27.05 -29.78 -33.92
N THR A 412 27.14 -31.11 -34.01
CA THR A 412 27.35 -31.80 -35.28
C THR A 412 26.18 -31.65 -36.24
N GLU A 413 24.95 -31.72 -35.73
CA GLU A 413 23.73 -31.55 -36.54
C GLU A 413 23.57 -30.09 -36.96
N ILE A 414 23.85 -29.14 -36.07
CA ILE A 414 23.81 -27.70 -36.36
C ILE A 414 24.78 -27.36 -37.50
N ARG A 415 26.03 -27.82 -37.42
CA ARG A 415 27.02 -27.60 -38.47
C ARG A 415 26.61 -28.26 -39.78
N ALA A 416 26.10 -29.50 -39.73
CA ALA A 416 25.64 -30.19 -40.94
C ALA A 416 24.51 -29.43 -41.65
N GLN A 417 23.53 -28.92 -40.91
CA GLN A 417 22.43 -28.11 -41.45
C GLN A 417 22.93 -26.75 -41.99
N GLN A 418 23.84 -26.10 -41.29
CA GLN A 418 24.49 -24.87 -41.73
C GLN A 418 25.26 -25.08 -43.05
N ASP A 419 26.06 -26.13 -43.12
CA ASP A 419 26.87 -26.47 -44.30
C ASP A 419 25.98 -26.85 -45.49
N GLN A 420 24.90 -27.59 -45.24
CA GLN A 420 23.90 -27.93 -46.26
C GLN A 420 23.27 -26.66 -46.88
N LEU A 421 22.75 -25.76 -46.05
CA LEU A 421 22.14 -24.51 -46.52
C LEU A 421 23.14 -23.63 -47.28
N ASN A 422 24.36 -23.49 -46.76
CA ASN A 422 25.41 -22.70 -47.42
C ASN A 422 25.81 -23.30 -48.77
N THR A 423 25.88 -24.62 -48.86
CA THR A 423 26.18 -25.33 -50.10
C THR A 423 25.08 -25.11 -51.13
N ARG A 424 23.81 -25.30 -50.76
CA ARG A 424 22.64 -25.04 -51.62
C ARG A 424 22.60 -23.59 -52.08
N TRP A 425 22.83 -22.64 -51.17
CA TRP A 425 22.86 -21.21 -51.49
C TRP A 425 23.99 -20.85 -52.45
N SER A 426 25.18 -21.44 -52.30
CA SER A 426 26.28 -21.22 -53.25
C SER A 426 25.96 -21.76 -54.64
N GLN A 427 25.48 -23.00 -54.72
CA GLN A 427 25.08 -23.61 -55.99
C GLN A 427 24.00 -22.80 -56.72
N PHE A 428 23.02 -22.28 -55.98
CA PHE A 428 21.99 -21.43 -56.55
C PHE A 428 22.56 -20.11 -57.10
N ARG A 429 23.48 -19.46 -56.38
CA ARG A 429 24.16 -18.25 -56.90
C ARG A 429 24.96 -18.54 -58.16
N ASP A 430 25.69 -19.65 -58.19
CA ASP A 430 26.46 -20.05 -59.37
C ASP A 430 25.54 -20.26 -60.59
N LEU A 431 24.35 -20.85 -60.39
CA LEU A 431 23.33 -21.01 -61.45
C LEU A 431 22.77 -19.66 -61.93
N VAL A 432 22.50 -18.72 -61.03
CA VAL A 432 22.06 -17.36 -61.37
C VAL A 432 23.12 -16.66 -62.21
N ASP A 433 24.39 -16.69 -61.76
CA ASP A 433 25.50 -16.06 -62.47
C ASP A 433 25.68 -16.67 -63.87
N GLN A 434 25.63 -18.00 -63.99
CA GLN A 434 25.69 -18.69 -65.28
C GLN A 434 24.54 -18.27 -66.22
N LYS A 435 23.30 -18.20 -65.72
CA LYS A 435 22.14 -17.79 -66.53
C LYS A 435 22.23 -16.31 -66.95
N LYS A 436 22.77 -15.45 -66.09
CA LYS A 436 23.02 -14.03 -66.38
C LYS A 436 24.07 -13.85 -67.48
N GLU A 437 25.17 -14.59 -67.40
CA GLU A 437 26.21 -14.60 -68.43
C GLU A 437 25.65 -15.03 -69.79
N ASN A 438 24.90 -16.14 -69.83
CA ASN A 438 24.29 -16.62 -71.07
C ASN A 438 23.32 -15.60 -71.69
N LEU A 439 22.50 -14.93 -70.86
CA LEU A 439 21.55 -13.92 -71.31
C LEU A 439 22.27 -12.68 -71.87
N ASN A 440 23.30 -12.19 -71.16
CA ASN A 440 24.12 -11.05 -71.61
C ASN A 440 24.85 -11.37 -72.92
N SER A 441 25.36 -12.60 -73.06
CA SER A 441 26.03 -13.07 -74.27
C SER A 441 25.10 -13.05 -75.48
N ALA A 442 23.89 -13.59 -75.33
CA ALA A 442 22.86 -13.58 -76.38
C ALA A 442 22.43 -12.15 -76.78
N LEU A 443 22.25 -11.26 -75.80
CA LEU A 443 21.96 -9.84 -76.04
C LEU A 443 23.11 -9.14 -76.80
N GLY A 444 24.36 -9.45 -76.43
CA GLY A 444 25.57 -8.94 -77.07
C GLY A 444 25.64 -9.26 -78.56
N VAL A 445 25.31 -10.50 -78.95
CA VAL A 445 25.30 -10.90 -80.38
C VAL A 445 24.25 -10.13 -81.18
N GLN A 446 23.04 -9.94 -80.65
CA GLN A 446 21.99 -9.20 -81.36
C GLN A 446 22.33 -7.71 -81.51
N ASN A 447 22.88 -7.10 -80.46
CA ASN A 447 23.36 -5.72 -80.53
C ASN A 447 24.48 -5.56 -81.56
N TYR A 448 25.45 -6.48 -81.59
CA TYR A 448 26.52 -6.50 -82.58
C TYR A 448 25.99 -6.55 -84.03
N HIS A 449 24.96 -7.38 -84.27
CA HIS A 449 24.33 -7.47 -85.59
C HIS A 449 23.67 -6.17 -86.05
N LEU A 450 23.06 -5.42 -85.12
CA LEU A 450 22.46 -4.13 -85.40
C LEU A 450 23.55 -3.09 -85.76
N GLU A 451 24.59 -2.99 -84.92
CA GLU A 451 25.69 -2.03 -85.11
C GLU A 451 26.46 -2.26 -86.42
N CYS A 452 26.64 -3.52 -86.83
CA CYS A 452 27.26 -3.87 -88.10
C CYS A 452 26.48 -3.31 -89.31
N ASN A 453 25.15 -3.42 -89.29
CA ASN A 453 24.29 -2.98 -90.38
C ASN A 453 24.27 -1.45 -90.52
N GLU A 454 24.24 -0.75 -89.39
CA GLU A 454 24.31 0.71 -89.32
C GLU A 454 25.67 1.21 -89.84
N THR A 455 26.77 0.62 -89.36
CA THR A 455 28.14 0.98 -89.77
C THR A 455 28.35 0.75 -91.27
N LYS A 456 27.89 -0.40 -91.81
CA LYS A 456 27.97 -0.68 -93.26
C LYS A 456 27.26 0.37 -94.12
N SER A 457 26.09 0.84 -93.67
CA SER A 457 25.31 1.85 -94.37
C SER A 457 26.03 3.20 -94.37
N TRP A 458 26.65 3.55 -93.24
CA TRP A 458 27.41 4.78 -93.07
C TRP A 458 28.63 4.86 -94.02
N ILE A 459 29.42 3.79 -94.16
CA ILE A 459 30.60 3.77 -95.06
C ILE A 459 30.21 3.97 -96.53
N LYS A 460 29.11 3.35 -96.99
CA LYS A 460 28.62 3.48 -98.37
C LYS A 460 28.19 4.90 -98.70
N GLU A 461 27.59 5.60 -97.74
CA GLU A 461 27.21 7.00 -97.92
C GLU A 461 28.43 7.88 -98.10
N LYS A 462 29.47 7.68 -97.27
CA LYS A 462 30.71 8.46 -97.34
C LYS A 462 31.50 8.18 -98.62
N THR A 463 31.58 6.95 -99.11
CA THR A 463 32.30 6.62 -100.37
C THR A 463 31.82 7.48 -101.55
N LYS A 464 30.49 7.68 -101.69
CA LYS A 464 29.90 8.54 -102.75
C LYS A 464 30.31 10.02 -102.64
N VAL A 465 30.59 10.49 -101.42
CA VAL A 465 31.01 11.88 -101.19
C VAL A 465 32.44 12.11 -101.68
N ILE A 466 33.36 11.13 -101.53
CA ILE A 466 34.75 11.20 -102.04
C ILE A 466 34.78 11.31 -103.57
N GLU A 467 33.96 10.51 -104.26
CA GLU A 467 33.88 10.50 -105.73
C GLU A 467 33.48 11.87 -106.30
N SER A 468 32.65 12.63 -105.58
CA SER A 468 32.15 13.95 -106.00
C SER A 468 33.21 15.09 -105.98
N THR A 469 34.46 14.81 -105.59
CA THR A 469 35.51 15.83 -105.40
C THR A 469 36.48 16.01 -106.58
N GLN A 470 36.26 15.31 -107.71
CA GLN A 470 37.16 15.24 -108.87
C GLN A 470 37.39 16.57 -109.64
N GLU A 471 36.60 17.62 -109.43
CA GLU A 471 36.65 18.87 -110.24
C GLU A 471 37.37 20.07 -109.58
N LEU A 472 37.94 19.91 -108.37
CA LEU A 472 38.57 21.01 -107.61
C LEU A 472 40.10 21.03 -107.84
N GLY A 473 40.64 22.14 -108.39
CA GLY A 473 42.02 22.28 -108.88
C GLY A 473 42.90 23.34 -108.17
N ASN A 474 44.17 23.42 -108.63
CA ASN A 474 45.41 23.89 -107.98
C ASN A 474 45.60 25.40 -107.65
N ASP A 475 44.58 26.13 -107.19
CA ASP A 475 44.75 27.47 -106.59
C ASP A 475 44.35 27.49 -105.11
N LEU A 476 44.77 28.51 -104.33
CA LEU A 476 44.50 28.54 -102.88
C LEU A 476 42.98 28.53 -102.56
N ALA A 477 42.12 29.01 -103.47
CA ALA A 477 40.66 28.90 -103.35
C ALA A 477 40.14 27.47 -103.56
N GLY A 478 40.64 26.76 -104.58
CA GLY A 478 40.34 25.36 -104.87
C GLY A 478 40.90 24.41 -103.82
N VAL A 479 42.11 24.68 -103.30
CA VAL A 479 42.72 23.97 -102.16
C VAL A 479 41.91 24.20 -100.88
N MET A 480 41.42 25.42 -100.60
CA MET A 480 40.53 25.67 -99.44
C MET A 480 39.13 25.03 -99.55
N ALA A 481 38.56 24.93 -100.76
CA ALA A 481 37.28 24.28 -101.00
C ALA A 481 37.39 22.74 -100.94
N LEU A 482 38.50 22.19 -101.40
CA LEU A 482 38.86 20.79 -101.28
C LEU A 482 39.15 20.42 -99.81
N GLN A 483 39.87 21.28 -99.08
CA GLN A 483 40.16 21.10 -97.65
C GLN A 483 38.87 20.97 -96.84
N ARG A 484 37.88 21.87 -96.98
CA ARG A 484 36.61 21.79 -96.24
C ARG A 484 35.83 20.48 -96.44
N LYS A 485 35.88 19.90 -97.64
CA LYS A 485 35.23 18.60 -97.92
C LYS A 485 36.05 17.43 -97.38
N LEU A 486 37.38 17.52 -97.39
CA LEU A 486 38.28 16.48 -96.88
C LEU A 486 38.41 16.47 -95.35
N THR A 487 38.39 17.60 -94.63
CA THR A 487 38.42 17.60 -93.15
C THR A 487 37.16 17.00 -92.52
N GLY A 488 35.99 17.19 -93.15
CA GLY A 488 34.77 16.47 -92.76
C GLY A 488 34.93 14.96 -92.97
N MET A 489 35.53 14.58 -94.10
CA MET A 489 35.83 13.19 -94.44
C MET A 489 36.81 12.53 -93.49
N GLU A 490 37.89 13.20 -93.10
CA GLU A 490 38.92 12.67 -92.19
C GLU A 490 38.35 12.36 -90.80
N ARG A 491 37.46 13.20 -90.28
CA ARG A 491 36.76 12.94 -89.01
C ARG A 491 35.80 11.76 -89.11
N ASP A 492 35.05 11.69 -90.20
CA ASP A 492 34.16 10.56 -90.46
C ASP A 492 34.96 9.25 -90.61
N LEU A 493 36.11 9.29 -91.31
CA LEU A 493 37.01 8.15 -91.49
C LEU A 493 37.59 7.66 -90.16
N ALA A 494 38.10 8.56 -89.31
CA ALA A 494 38.63 8.18 -88.00
C ALA A 494 37.55 7.54 -87.12
N ALA A 495 36.35 8.11 -87.09
CA ALA A 495 35.24 7.56 -86.32
C ALA A 495 34.73 6.22 -86.88
N ILE A 496 34.75 6.03 -88.21
CA ILE A 496 34.48 4.73 -88.84
C ILE A 496 35.58 3.73 -88.46
N GLU A 497 36.85 4.12 -88.49
CA GLU A 497 37.99 3.24 -88.18
C GLU A 497 38.01 2.80 -86.71
N ASP A 498 37.71 3.72 -85.79
CA ASP A 498 37.53 3.40 -84.37
C ASP A 498 36.35 2.42 -84.19
N LYS A 499 35.19 2.71 -84.81
CA LYS A 499 34.01 1.84 -84.73
C LYS A 499 34.26 0.46 -85.35
N LEU A 500 35.05 0.37 -86.44
CA LEU A 500 35.47 -0.90 -87.03
C LEU A 500 36.42 -1.67 -86.12
N THR A 501 37.34 -0.98 -85.47
CA THR A 501 38.27 -1.58 -84.51
C THR A 501 37.50 -2.15 -83.30
N ASP A 502 36.47 -1.45 -82.85
CA ASP A 502 35.61 -1.93 -81.76
C ASP A 502 34.73 -3.09 -82.22
N LEU A 503 34.14 -3.01 -83.42
CA LEU A 503 33.39 -4.12 -84.01
C LEU A 503 34.27 -5.35 -84.31
N ASP A 504 35.55 -5.18 -84.63
CA ASP A 504 36.51 -6.27 -84.83
C ASP A 504 36.84 -6.97 -83.51
N LYS A 505 37.16 -6.21 -82.46
CA LYS A 505 37.36 -6.75 -81.11
C LYS A 505 36.12 -7.48 -80.61
N GLU A 506 34.94 -6.88 -80.81
CA GLU A 506 33.67 -7.45 -80.39
C GLU A 506 33.30 -8.69 -81.21
N ALA A 507 33.59 -8.69 -82.51
CA ALA A 507 33.43 -9.86 -83.37
C ALA A 507 34.31 -11.03 -82.92
N GLU A 508 35.58 -10.79 -82.61
CA GLU A 508 36.49 -11.86 -82.15
C GLU A 508 36.09 -12.38 -80.78
N ARG A 509 35.67 -11.49 -79.86
CA ARG A 509 35.12 -11.86 -78.56
C ARG A 509 33.88 -12.76 -78.73
N LEU A 510 32.85 -12.27 -79.42
CA LEU A 510 31.61 -13.01 -79.63
C LEU A 510 31.78 -14.28 -80.47
N ALA A 511 32.69 -14.28 -81.46
CA ALA A 511 32.98 -15.48 -82.25
C ALA A 511 33.78 -16.54 -81.46
N SER A 512 34.49 -16.14 -80.41
CA SER A 512 35.12 -17.07 -79.46
C SER A 512 34.12 -17.64 -78.46
N GLU A 513 33.15 -16.82 -78.04
CA GLU A 513 32.08 -17.20 -77.09
C GLU A 513 30.97 -18.03 -77.76
N HIS A 514 30.70 -17.79 -79.05
CA HIS A 514 29.67 -18.47 -79.85
C HIS A 514 30.25 -19.08 -81.14
N PRO A 515 30.98 -20.22 -81.07
CA PRO A 515 31.61 -20.85 -82.23
C PRO A 515 30.64 -21.22 -83.35
N GLU A 516 29.39 -21.55 -83.00
CA GLU A 516 28.31 -21.87 -83.93
C GLU A 516 27.80 -20.66 -84.73
N GLN A 517 27.92 -19.45 -84.18
CA GLN A 517 27.54 -18.19 -84.84
C GLN A 517 28.74 -17.42 -85.42
N ALA A 518 29.96 -17.85 -85.07
CA ALA A 518 31.23 -17.24 -85.48
C ALA A 518 31.34 -16.98 -87.00
N GLY A 519 30.81 -17.90 -87.83
CA GLY A 519 30.79 -17.73 -89.27
C GLY A 519 29.91 -16.56 -89.74
N ALA A 520 28.76 -16.37 -89.10
CA ALA A 520 27.85 -15.25 -89.40
C ALA A 520 28.40 -13.92 -88.86
N ILE A 521 28.98 -13.93 -87.66
CA ILE A 521 29.62 -12.76 -87.02
C ILE A 521 30.79 -12.25 -87.87
N ARG A 522 31.77 -13.11 -88.17
CA ARG A 522 32.93 -12.74 -88.99
C ARG A 522 32.56 -12.41 -90.43
N GLY A 523 31.53 -13.06 -90.98
CA GLY A 523 31.01 -12.76 -92.32
C GLY A 523 30.53 -11.31 -92.43
N ARG A 524 29.79 -10.82 -91.43
CA ARG A 524 29.34 -9.41 -91.40
C ARG A 524 30.51 -8.44 -91.26
N LEU A 525 31.49 -8.73 -90.40
CA LEU A 525 32.69 -7.91 -90.28
C LEU A 525 33.44 -7.81 -91.63
N ALA A 526 33.66 -8.94 -92.30
CA ALA A 526 34.33 -8.99 -93.60
C ALA A 526 33.58 -8.17 -94.67
N GLU A 527 32.24 -8.17 -94.66
CA GLU A 527 31.45 -7.33 -95.55
C GLU A 527 31.66 -5.83 -95.28
N ILE A 528 31.84 -5.42 -94.02
CA ILE A 528 32.10 -4.02 -93.68
C ILE A 528 33.54 -3.66 -94.05
N THR A 529 34.53 -4.51 -93.74
CA THR A 529 35.94 -4.32 -94.09
C THR A 529 36.12 -4.19 -95.60
N ALA A 530 35.42 -4.99 -96.41
CA ALA A 530 35.49 -4.88 -97.87
C ALA A 530 34.99 -3.52 -98.40
N VAL A 531 33.91 -2.99 -97.81
CA VAL A 531 33.38 -1.67 -98.17
C VAL A 531 34.30 -0.54 -97.68
N TRP A 532 34.97 -0.73 -96.55
CA TRP A 532 35.98 0.18 -96.01
C TRP A 532 37.25 0.25 -96.88
N ASP A 533 37.75 -0.88 -97.34
CA ASP A 533 38.96 -0.95 -98.17
C ASP A 533 38.73 -0.34 -99.56
N ASP A 534 37.54 -0.50 -100.15
CA ASP A 534 37.13 0.17 -101.39
C ASP A 534 37.12 1.71 -101.22
N MET A 535 36.60 2.20 -100.10
CA MET A 535 36.64 3.62 -99.74
C MET A 535 38.07 4.15 -99.55
N LYS A 536 38.96 3.41 -98.86
CA LYS A 536 40.38 3.79 -98.72
C LYS A 536 41.11 3.84 -100.07
N GLY A 537 40.78 2.92 -100.99
CA GLY A 537 41.32 2.91 -102.35
C GLY A 537 40.92 4.15 -103.16
N THR A 538 39.65 4.57 -103.07
CA THR A 538 39.18 5.79 -103.75
C THR A 538 39.80 7.07 -103.17
N LEU A 539 40.03 7.13 -101.85
CA LEU A 539 40.72 8.24 -101.18
C LEU A 539 42.19 8.36 -101.60
N LYS A 540 42.94 7.25 -101.59
CA LYS A 540 44.37 7.22 -101.93
C LYS A 540 44.64 7.70 -103.36
N ASN A 541 43.80 7.30 -104.31
CA ASN A 541 43.89 7.77 -105.71
C ASN A 541 43.68 9.29 -105.84
N ARG A 542 42.95 9.92 -104.91
CA ARG A 542 42.73 11.37 -104.87
C ARG A 542 43.90 12.12 -104.24
N GLU A 543 44.50 11.58 -103.19
CA GLU A 543 45.69 12.15 -102.52
C GLU A 543 46.92 12.18 -103.43
N GLU A 544 47.18 11.10 -104.19
CA GLU A 544 48.31 11.01 -105.12
C GLU A 544 48.23 12.05 -106.27
N SER A 545 47.05 12.61 -106.53
CA SER A 545 46.81 13.63 -107.57
C SER A 545 47.15 15.08 -107.15
N LEU A 546 47.42 15.38 -105.87
CA LEU A 546 47.38 16.77 -105.34
C LEU A 546 48.75 17.42 -104.97
N GLY A 547 49.88 16.70 -104.99
CA GLY A 547 51.24 17.29 -104.99
C GLY A 547 51.55 18.39 -103.95
N GLU A 548 52.29 19.44 -104.34
CA GLU A 548 52.82 20.50 -103.44
C GLU A 548 51.75 21.31 -102.67
N ALA A 549 50.46 21.21 -103.02
CA ALA A 549 49.36 21.76 -102.22
C ALA A 549 49.22 21.10 -100.83
N SER A 550 49.78 19.89 -100.64
CA SER A 550 49.73 19.10 -99.41
C SER A 550 50.46 19.72 -98.21
N LYS A 551 51.55 20.49 -98.41
CA LYS A 551 52.30 21.10 -97.30
C LYS A 551 51.61 22.32 -96.69
N LEU A 552 50.95 23.13 -97.53
CA LEU A 552 50.12 24.25 -97.06
C LEU A 552 48.79 23.72 -96.51
N GLN A 553 48.24 22.65 -97.09
CA GLN A 553 47.10 21.91 -96.55
C GLN A 553 47.39 21.36 -95.15
N GLN A 554 48.57 20.77 -94.92
CA GLN A 554 48.97 20.23 -93.61
C GLN A 554 48.99 21.31 -92.52
N PHE A 555 49.60 22.47 -92.79
CA PHE A 555 49.58 23.60 -91.85
C PHE A 555 48.16 24.13 -91.60
N LEU A 556 47.34 24.26 -92.65
CA LEU A 556 45.94 24.68 -92.52
C LEU A 556 45.10 23.64 -91.75
N ARG A 557 45.43 22.35 -91.84
CA ARG A 557 44.77 21.26 -91.11
C ARG A 557 45.15 21.29 -89.64
N GLU A 558 46.43 21.44 -89.32
CA GLU A 558 46.90 21.61 -87.94
C GLU A 558 46.23 22.85 -87.30
N LEU A 559 46.12 23.96 -88.06
CA LEU A 559 45.40 25.16 -87.62
C LEU A 559 43.91 24.93 -87.40
N ASP A 560 43.23 24.20 -88.28
CA ASP A 560 41.82 23.84 -88.14
C ASP A 560 41.59 22.89 -86.94
N ASP A 561 42.50 21.95 -86.70
CA ASP A 561 42.43 20.98 -85.60
C ASP A 561 42.60 21.68 -84.25
N PHE A 562 43.58 22.58 -84.14
CA PHE A 562 43.77 23.39 -82.95
C PHE A 562 42.61 24.36 -82.72
N GLN A 563 42.09 25.02 -83.76
CA GLN A 563 40.88 25.86 -83.66
C GLN A 563 39.64 25.06 -83.25
N SER A 564 39.52 23.83 -83.74
CA SER A 564 38.41 22.93 -83.39
C SER A 564 38.53 22.43 -81.95
N TRP A 565 39.74 22.12 -81.47
CA TRP A 565 39.96 21.84 -80.05
C TRP A 565 39.65 23.07 -79.20
N LEU A 566 40.18 24.24 -79.54
CA LEU A 566 39.95 25.49 -78.80
C LEU A 566 38.45 25.79 -78.67
N SER A 567 37.71 25.71 -79.77
CA SER A 567 36.25 25.91 -79.77
C SER A 567 35.51 24.83 -78.99
N ARG A 568 35.89 23.55 -79.10
CA ARG A 568 35.26 22.46 -78.32
C ARG A 568 35.50 22.64 -76.82
N THR A 569 36.73 22.97 -76.42
CA THR A 569 37.09 23.18 -75.02
C THR A 569 36.43 24.44 -74.45
N GLN A 570 36.40 25.54 -75.23
CA GLN A 570 35.60 26.72 -74.87
C GLN A 570 34.11 26.38 -74.71
N THR A 571 33.55 25.55 -75.59
CA THR A 571 32.14 25.11 -75.52
C THR A 571 31.91 24.22 -74.28
N ALA A 572 32.82 23.31 -73.98
CA ALA A 572 32.74 22.44 -72.81
C ALA A 572 32.81 23.23 -71.50
N ILE A 573 33.66 24.26 -71.43
CA ILE A 573 33.74 25.16 -70.27
C ILE A 573 32.53 26.10 -70.20
N ALA A 574 32.02 26.55 -71.34
CA ALA A 574 30.80 27.36 -71.45
C ALA A 574 29.51 26.59 -71.14
N SER A 575 29.60 25.29 -70.83
CA SER A 575 28.47 24.50 -70.37
C SER A 575 27.74 25.23 -69.23
N GLU A 576 26.43 25.37 -69.38
CA GLU A 576 25.53 25.92 -68.37
C GLU A 576 25.10 24.86 -67.34
N ASP A 577 25.61 23.62 -67.44
CA ASP A 577 25.18 22.52 -66.57
C ASP A 577 25.54 22.82 -65.13
N MET A 578 24.55 22.79 -64.24
CA MET A 578 24.74 23.02 -62.82
C MET A 578 24.48 21.73 -62.05
N PRO A 579 25.35 21.35 -61.10
CA PRO A 579 25.17 20.09 -60.39
C PRO A 579 23.92 20.13 -59.52
N ASN A 580 23.08 19.11 -59.67
CA ASN A 580 21.85 18.94 -58.90
C ASN A 580 22.04 18.00 -57.70
N ALA A 581 23.18 17.31 -57.63
CA ALA A 581 23.58 16.47 -56.51
C ALA A 581 25.06 16.66 -56.17
N LEU A 582 25.44 16.30 -54.94
CA LEU A 582 26.82 16.41 -54.47
C LEU A 582 27.82 15.60 -55.32
N ALA A 583 27.49 14.34 -55.63
CA ALA A 583 28.34 13.48 -56.46
C ALA A 583 28.50 14.03 -57.88
N GLU A 584 27.46 14.68 -58.41
CA GLU A 584 27.52 15.36 -59.71
C GLU A 584 28.43 16.59 -59.64
N ALA A 585 28.37 17.38 -58.56
CA ALA A 585 29.25 18.52 -58.35
C ALA A 585 30.73 18.10 -58.27
N GLU A 586 31.03 17.02 -57.55
CA GLU A 586 32.38 16.44 -57.45
C GLU A 586 32.88 15.94 -58.80
N LYS A 587 32.01 15.24 -59.56
CA LYS A 587 32.33 14.77 -60.92
C LYS A 587 32.61 15.93 -61.88
N LEU A 588 31.77 16.96 -61.88
CA LEU A 588 31.96 18.14 -62.73
C LEU A 588 33.24 18.91 -62.37
N LEU A 589 33.58 19.01 -61.08
CA LEU A 589 34.86 19.60 -60.64
C LEU A 589 36.06 18.78 -61.11
N ALA A 590 35.99 17.45 -61.01
CA ALA A 590 37.05 16.57 -61.51
C ALA A 590 37.23 16.68 -63.04
N GLN A 591 36.12 16.75 -63.78
CA GLN A 591 36.14 16.98 -65.23
C GLN A 591 36.73 18.36 -65.57
N HIS A 592 36.38 19.40 -64.82
CA HIS A 592 36.91 20.76 -65.04
C HIS A 592 38.42 20.86 -64.76
N GLU A 593 38.93 20.11 -63.76
CA GLU A 593 40.37 20.01 -63.51
C GLU A 593 41.09 19.21 -64.61
N ASN A 594 40.45 18.19 -65.20
CA ASN A 594 40.99 17.50 -66.38
C ASN A 594 41.12 18.46 -67.57
N ILE A 595 40.12 19.31 -67.83
CA ILE A 595 40.19 20.35 -68.87
C ILE A 595 41.37 21.30 -68.61
N LYS A 596 41.66 21.65 -67.35
CA LYS A 596 42.84 22.46 -67.01
C LYS A 596 44.15 21.79 -67.43
N ASN A 597 44.24 20.47 -67.25
CA ASN A 597 45.41 19.69 -67.66
C ASN A 597 45.51 19.62 -69.19
N GLU A 598 44.37 19.50 -69.89
CA GLU A 598 44.36 19.58 -71.36
C GLU A 598 44.85 20.93 -71.87
N ILE A 599 44.35 22.05 -71.31
CA ILE A 599 44.82 23.39 -71.67
C ILE A 599 46.35 23.51 -71.52
N ARG A 600 46.91 22.98 -70.42
CA ARG A 600 48.36 22.98 -70.19
C ARG A 600 49.12 22.17 -71.24
N ASN A 601 48.57 21.06 -71.71
CA ASN A 601 49.23 20.20 -72.71
C ASN A 601 49.30 20.87 -74.10
N TYR A 602 48.31 21.68 -74.45
CA TYR A 602 48.22 22.37 -75.74
C TYR A 602 48.98 23.71 -75.80
N GLU A 603 49.60 24.14 -74.71
CA GLU A 603 50.37 25.40 -74.63
C GLU A 603 51.54 25.43 -75.63
N GLU A 604 52.29 24.33 -75.76
CA GLU A 604 53.40 24.25 -76.72
C GLU A 604 52.91 24.26 -78.17
N ASP A 605 51.76 23.64 -78.44
CA ASP A 605 51.21 23.56 -79.80
C ASP A 605 50.60 24.90 -80.26
N TYR A 606 49.99 25.65 -79.34
CA TYR A 606 49.62 27.04 -79.55
C TYR A 606 50.82 27.90 -79.99
N GLN A 607 51.95 27.76 -79.28
CA GLN A 607 53.17 28.51 -79.58
C GLN A 607 53.74 28.14 -80.96
N LYS A 608 53.81 26.83 -81.29
CA LYS A 608 54.25 26.37 -82.62
C LYS A 608 53.37 26.92 -83.74
N MET A 609 52.05 26.96 -83.54
CA MET A 609 51.09 27.45 -84.53
C MET A 609 51.22 28.95 -84.80
N ARG A 610 51.47 29.72 -83.74
CA ARG A 610 51.78 31.15 -83.80
C ARG A 610 53.06 31.39 -84.59
N ASP A 611 54.14 30.68 -84.25
CA ASP A 611 55.46 30.85 -84.87
C ASP A 611 55.45 30.46 -86.36
N MET A 612 54.78 29.36 -86.71
CA MET A 612 54.63 28.89 -88.09
C MET A 612 53.67 29.78 -88.89
N GLY A 613 52.60 30.27 -88.27
CA GLY A 613 51.67 31.22 -88.87
C GLY A 613 52.28 32.57 -89.20
N ASP A 614 53.16 33.07 -88.33
CA ASP A 614 53.96 34.27 -88.59
C ASP A 614 54.95 34.06 -89.75
N MET A 615 55.55 32.87 -89.87
CA MET A 615 56.45 32.50 -90.96
C MET A 615 55.73 32.41 -92.33
N VAL A 616 54.55 31.77 -92.39
CA VAL A 616 53.79 31.55 -93.65
C VAL A 616 53.09 32.82 -94.13
N THR A 617 52.79 33.77 -93.25
CA THR A 617 52.12 35.04 -93.60
C THR A 617 53.08 36.22 -93.79
N GLN A 618 54.39 36.03 -93.60
CA GLN A 618 55.39 37.10 -93.69
C GLN A 618 55.55 37.63 -95.12
N GLY A 619 55.33 38.94 -95.30
CA GLY A 619 55.53 39.63 -96.59
C GLY A 619 54.46 39.38 -97.66
N GLN A 620 53.41 38.61 -97.36
CA GLN A 620 52.31 38.31 -98.29
C GLN A 620 51.22 39.38 -98.26
N THR A 621 50.79 39.86 -99.42
CA THR A 621 49.74 40.90 -99.58
C THR A 621 48.46 40.38 -100.24
N ASP A 622 48.40 39.08 -100.58
CA ASP A 622 47.21 38.45 -101.13
C ASP A 622 46.07 38.40 -100.09
N ALA A 623 44.83 38.62 -100.53
CA ALA A 623 43.65 38.71 -99.67
C ALA A 623 43.42 37.42 -98.84
N GLN A 624 43.79 36.26 -99.36
CA GLN A 624 43.61 34.97 -98.67
C GLN A 624 44.66 34.77 -97.56
N TYR A 625 45.89 35.25 -97.76
CA TYR A 625 46.91 35.28 -96.70
C TYR A 625 46.63 36.36 -95.64
N MET A 626 46.01 37.49 -96.01
CA MET A 626 45.51 38.46 -95.03
C MET A 626 44.39 37.88 -94.16
N PHE A 627 43.49 37.06 -94.75
CA PHE A 627 42.46 36.35 -94.01
C PHE A 627 43.05 35.29 -93.05
N LEU A 628 44.08 34.56 -93.48
CA LEU A 628 44.82 33.64 -92.60
C LEU A 628 45.47 34.38 -91.41
N ARG A 629 46.00 35.58 -91.63
CA ARG A 629 46.55 36.43 -90.56
C ARG A 629 45.48 36.90 -89.57
N GLN A 630 44.29 37.26 -90.05
CA GLN A 630 43.13 37.54 -89.17
C GLN A 630 42.69 36.30 -88.38
N ARG A 631 42.72 35.10 -88.97
CA ARG A 631 42.41 33.84 -88.27
C ARG A 631 43.40 33.54 -87.15
N LEU A 632 44.69 33.77 -87.37
CA LEU A 632 45.73 33.62 -86.34
C LEU A 632 45.57 34.65 -85.21
N GLN A 633 45.18 35.89 -85.53
CA GLN A 633 44.86 36.89 -84.52
C GLN A 633 43.62 36.52 -83.68
N ALA A 634 42.59 35.93 -84.31
CA ALA A 634 41.41 35.42 -83.61
C ALA A 634 41.74 34.24 -82.68
N LEU A 635 42.73 33.42 -83.04
CA LEU A 635 43.26 32.35 -82.20
C LEU A 635 43.89 32.88 -80.91
N ASP A 636 44.72 33.93 -81.03
CA ASP A 636 45.33 34.62 -79.87
C ASP A 636 44.28 35.16 -78.90
N THR A 637 43.19 35.75 -79.40
CA THR A 637 42.08 36.19 -78.54
C THR A 637 41.35 35.03 -77.89
N GLY A 638 41.04 33.96 -78.64
CA GLY A 638 40.31 32.80 -78.11
C GLY A 638 41.10 32.03 -77.05
N TRP A 639 42.42 31.90 -77.20
CA TRP A 639 43.29 31.28 -76.19
C TRP A 639 43.24 32.01 -74.85
N ASN A 640 43.37 33.33 -74.87
CA ASN A 640 43.30 34.16 -73.66
C ASN A 640 41.91 34.16 -73.01
N GLU A 641 40.84 34.08 -73.81
CA GLU A 641 39.46 33.98 -73.31
C GLU A 641 39.19 32.62 -72.65
N LEU A 642 39.74 31.52 -73.20
CA LEU A 642 39.59 30.18 -72.63
C LEU A 642 40.08 30.12 -71.16
N HIS A 643 41.23 30.71 -70.86
CA HIS A 643 41.75 30.78 -69.49
C HIS A 643 40.80 31.53 -68.54
N LYS A 644 40.26 32.67 -68.97
CA LYS A 644 39.29 33.45 -68.17
C LYS A 644 37.99 32.69 -67.95
N MET A 645 37.49 32.00 -68.98
CA MET A 645 36.30 31.16 -68.90
C MET A 645 36.50 30.01 -67.90
N TRP A 646 37.68 29.38 -67.91
CA TRP A 646 38.02 28.31 -66.99
C TRP A 646 37.98 28.79 -65.53
N GLU A 647 38.59 29.94 -65.23
CA GLU A 647 38.59 30.51 -63.88
C GLU A 647 37.18 30.86 -63.39
N ASN A 648 36.36 31.48 -64.25
CA ASN A 648 34.97 31.81 -63.93
C ASN A 648 34.13 30.55 -63.65
N ARG A 649 34.26 29.52 -64.50
CA ARG A 649 33.55 28.25 -64.35
C ARG A 649 33.99 27.49 -63.08
N GLN A 650 35.28 27.54 -62.75
CA GLN A 650 35.81 26.96 -61.51
C GLN A 650 35.20 27.62 -60.26
N SER A 651 35.09 28.95 -60.26
CA SER A 651 34.41 29.69 -59.18
C SER A 651 32.94 29.27 -59.05
N LEU A 652 32.22 29.13 -60.17
CA LEU A 652 30.82 28.73 -60.16
C LEU A 652 30.60 27.28 -59.67
N LEU A 653 31.41 26.34 -60.14
CA LEU A 653 31.34 24.93 -59.74
C LEU A 653 31.68 24.73 -58.26
N SER A 654 32.71 25.42 -57.76
CA SER A 654 33.09 25.35 -56.33
C SER A 654 32.00 25.90 -55.40
N GLN A 655 31.36 27.02 -55.76
CA GLN A 655 30.21 27.56 -55.03
C GLN A 655 29.00 26.61 -55.07
N SER A 656 28.76 25.95 -56.20
CA SER A 656 27.65 25.00 -56.35
C SER A 656 27.88 23.72 -55.56
N HIS A 657 29.11 23.22 -55.52
CA HIS A 657 29.51 22.11 -54.65
C HIS A 657 29.28 22.44 -53.17
N ALA A 658 29.68 23.64 -52.72
CA ALA A 658 29.44 24.10 -51.36
C ALA A 658 27.93 24.20 -51.03
N TYR A 659 27.10 24.61 -52.00
CA TYR A 659 25.65 24.60 -51.85
C TYR A 659 25.07 23.18 -51.73
N GLN A 660 25.55 22.22 -52.53
CA GLN A 660 25.11 20.83 -52.47
C GLN A 660 25.51 20.15 -51.13
N LEU A 661 26.68 20.47 -50.58
CA LEU A 661 27.08 20.06 -49.22
C LEU A 661 26.10 20.60 -48.16
N PHE A 662 25.75 21.88 -48.24
CA PHE A 662 24.77 22.48 -47.34
C PHE A 662 23.38 21.82 -47.43
N LEU A 663 22.92 21.46 -48.64
CA LEU A 663 21.65 20.76 -48.83
C LEU A 663 21.65 19.35 -48.22
N ARG A 664 22.77 18.63 -48.31
CA ARG A 664 22.95 17.32 -47.64
C ARG A 664 22.80 17.47 -46.12
N ASP A 665 23.50 18.44 -45.53
CA ASP A 665 23.51 18.64 -44.08
C ASP A 665 22.15 19.17 -43.59
N THR A 666 21.48 19.98 -44.40
CA THR A 666 20.09 20.41 -44.19
C THR A 666 19.13 19.22 -44.07
N LYS A 667 19.22 18.22 -44.97
CA LYS A 667 18.37 17.02 -44.89
C LYS A 667 18.55 16.28 -43.56
N GLN A 668 19.78 16.23 -43.05
CA GLN A 668 20.07 15.60 -41.76
C GLN A 668 19.45 16.39 -40.59
N ALA A 669 19.54 17.72 -40.60
CA ALA A 669 18.88 18.57 -39.61
C ALA A 669 17.35 18.47 -39.67
N GLU A 670 16.77 18.48 -40.87
CA GLU A 670 15.32 18.32 -41.08
C GLU A 670 14.80 16.97 -40.55
N ALA A 671 15.59 15.90 -40.66
CA ALA A 671 15.22 14.60 -40.09
C ALA A 671 15.12 14.63 -38.55
N PHE A 672 16.05 15.33 -37.87
CA PHE A 672 15.95 15.53 -36.41
C PHE A 672 14.70 16.34 -36.04
N LEU A 673 14.44 17.44 -36.75
CA LEU A 673 13.29 18.29 -36.49
C LEU A 673 11.95 17.58 -36.74
N ASN A 674 11.82 16.80 -37.81
CA ASN A 674 10.62 16.01 -38.10
C ASN A 674 10.33 14.98 -36.98
N ASN A 675 11.37 14.31 -36.49
CA ASN A 675 11.21 13.36 -35.38
C ASN A 675 10.80 14.07 -34.09
N GLN A 676 11.37 15.25 -33.81
CA GLN A 676 10.99 16.04 -32.65
C GLN A 676 9.51 16.46 -32.71
N GLU A 677 9.07 17.00 -33.85
CA GLU A 677 7.67 17.39 -34.10
C GLU A 677 6.72 16.21 -33.91
N TYR A 678 7.08 15.02 -34.40
CA TYR A 678 6.29 13.82 -34.24
C TYR A 678 6.09 13.44 -32.77
N VAL A 679 7.17 13.36 -31.99
CA VAL A 679 7.10 12.99 -30.56
C VAL A 679 6.27 14.00 -29.77
N LEU A 680 6.47 15.30 -30.01
CA LEU A 680 5.77 16.36 -29.31
C LEU A 680 4.26 16.37 -29.62
N ALA A 681 3.87 16.04 -30.86
CA ALA A 681 2.47 16.00 -31.26
C ALA A 681 1.72 14.75 -30.74
N HIS A 682 2.41 13.63 -30.49
CA HIS A 682 1.79 12.34 -30.16
C HIS A 682 1.96 11.92 -28.69
N THR A 683 2.39 12.84 -27.81
CA THR A 683 2.49 12.55 -26.38
C THR A 683 1.13 12.77 -25.69
N GLU A 684 0.51 11.68 -25.24
CA GLU A 684 -0.77 11.71 -24.53
C GLU A 684 -0.61 12.03 -23.03
N MET A 685 -1.66 12.57 -22.41
CA MET A 685 -1.70 12.87 -20.98
C MET A 685 -2.07 11.62 -20.18
N PRO A 686 -1.21 11.15 -19.25
CA PRO A 686 -1.52 9.98 -18.43
C PRO A 686 -2.68 10.23 -17.45
N THR A 687 -3.34 9.15 -17.04
CA THR A 687 -4.47 9.15 -16.09
C THR A 687 -4.11 8.62 -14.70
N THR A 688 -2.82 8.35 -14.44
CA THR A 688 -2.31 7.86 -13.15
C THR A 688 -1.07 8.65 -12.75
N LEU A 689 -0.78 8.74 -11.45
CA LEU A 689 0.40 9.44 -10.94
C LEU A 689 1.70 8.82 -11.48
N GLU A 690 1.82 7.50 -11.40
CA GLU A 690 2.98 6.75 -11.93
C GLU A 690 3.16 6.97 -13.44
N GLY A 691 2.05 7.00 -14.19
CA GLY A 691 2.06 7.28 -15.62
C GLY A 691 2.55 8.71 -15.92
N ALA A 692 2.11 9.69 -15.14
CA ALA A 692 2.52 11.08 -15.27
C ALA A 692 4.03 11.27 -14.96
N GLU A 693 4.54 10.63 -13.91
CA GLU A 693 5.97 10.65 -13.57
C GLU A 693 6.83 9.98 -14.64
N ALA A 694 6.40 8.83 -15.18
CA ALA A 694 7.07 8.17 -16.27
C ALA A 694 7.09 9.01 -17.56
N ALA A 695 5.99 9.71 -17.87
CA ALA A 695 5.90 10.61 -19.01
C ALA A 695 6.82 11.83 -18.85
N ILE A 696 6.92 12.41 -17.64
CA ILE A 696 7.87 13.49 -17.33
C ILE A 696 9.30 13.02 -17.58
N LYS A 697 9.68 11.86 -17.04
CA LYS A 697 11.03 11.32 -17.23
C LYS A 697 11.35 11.08 -18.71
N LYS A 698 10.41 10.49 -19.46
CA LYS A 698 10.56 10.28 -20.91
C LYS A 698 10.72 11.61 -21.66
N GLN A 699 10.01 12.66 -21.24
CA GLN A 699 10.14 13.99 -21.84
C GLN A 699 11.49 14.64 -21.49
N GLU A 700 12.01 14.47 -20.28
CA GLU A 700 13.34 14.95 -19.86
C GLU A 700 14.47 14.23 -20.62
N ASP A 701 14.35 12.91 -20.80
CA ASP A 701 15.26 12.11 -21.63
C ASP A 701 15.22 12.58 -23.10
N PHE A 702 14.02 12.81 -23.63
CA PHE A 702 13.83 13.35 -24.98
C PHE A 702 14.46 14.75 -25.13
N MET A 703 14.29 15.65 -24.17
CA MET A 703 14.94 16.97 -24.18
C MET A 703 16.47 16.86 -24.13
N THR A 704 17.02 15.89 -23.39
CA THR A 704 18.47 15.62 -23.39
C THR A 704 18.96 15.19 -24.79
N THR A 705 18.17 14.41 -25.53
CA THR A 705 18.50 14.08 -26.92
C THR A 705 18.39 15.29 -27.86
N MET A 706 17.47 16.23 -27.60
CA MET A 706 17.40 17.51 -28.32
C MET A 706 18.66 18.35 -28.06
N ASP A 707 19.13 18.44 -26.82
CA ASP A 707 20.36 19.16 -26.48
C ASP A 707 21.58 18.56 -27.19
N ALA A 708 21.67 17.22 -27.24
CA ALA A 708 22.77 16.53 -27.91
C ALA A 708 22.81 16.73 -29.44
N ASN A 709 21.67 17.04 -30.08
CA ASN A 709 21.61 17.31 -31.52
C ASN A 709 21.57 18.81 -31.87
N GLU A 710 21.42 19.68 -30.88
CA GLU A 710 21.35 21.15 -31.03
C GLU A 710 22.59 21.70 -31.74
N GLU A 711 23.80 21.29 -31.35
CA GLU A 711 25.04 21.74 -32.01
C GLU A 711 25.07 21.40 -33.50
N LYS A 712 24.50 20.26 -33.90
CA LYS A 712 24.45 19.85 -35.32
C LYS A 712 23.46 20.70 -36.10
N ILE A 713 22.28 20.98 -35.52
CA ILE A 713 21.25 21.82 -36.16
C ILE A 713 21.76 23.25 -36.30
N ASN A 714 22.30 23.82 -35.22
CA ASN A 714 22.87 25.17 -35.22
C ASN A 714 24.08 25.27 -36.16
N GLY A 715 24.91 24.23 -36.22
CA GLY A 715 26.03 24.14 -37.16
C GLY A 715 25.59 24.27 -38.63
N VAL A 716 24.46 23.68 -39.01
CA VAL A 716 23.90 23.84 -40.37
C VAL A 716 23.44 25.27 -40.62
N VAL A 717 22.75 25.89 -39.65
CA VAL A 717 22.28 27.29 -39.76
C VAL A 717 23.46 28.25 -39.91
N GLU A 718 24.51 28.07 -39.10
CA GLU A 718 25.72 28.88 -39.18
C GLU A 718 26.49 28.67 -40.49
N ALA A 719 26.60 27.42 -40.95
CA ALA A 719 27.23 27.11 -42.23
C ALA A 719 26.47 27.76 -43.39
N GLY A 720 25.13 27.74 -43.36
CA GLY A 720 24.29 28.45 -44.33
C GLY A 720 24.50 29.97 -44.31
N ARG A 721 24.52 30.58 -43.13
CA ARG A 721 24.79 32.04 -43.00
C ARG A 721 26.18 32.42 -43.51
N ARG A 722 27.20 31.60 -43.22
CA ARG A 722 28.57 31.81 -43.72
C ARG A 722 28.63 31.70 -45.24
N LEU A 723 28.08 30.63 -45.82
CA LEU A 723 28.04 30.42 -47.27
C LEU A 723 27.33 31.56 -48.01
N ALA A 724 26.24 32.08 -47.45
CA ALA A 724 25.56 33.23 -48.01
C ALA A 724 26.40 34.52 -47.88
N GLY A 725 27.08 34.73 -46.75
CA GLY A 725 27.97 35.86 -46.52
C GLY A 725 29.20 35.88 -47.43
N ASP A 726 29.71 34.71 -47.80
CA ASP A 726 30.83 34.53 -48.73
C ASP A 726 30.45 34.77 -50.21
N GLY A 727 29.20 35.15 -50.48
CA GLY A 727 28.75 35.54 -51.82
C GLY A 727 28.38 34.37 -52.74
N ASN A 728 27.91 33.25 -52.19
CA ASN A 728 27.43 32.11 -52.98
C ASN A 728 26.28 32.52 -53.92
N VAL A 729 26.30 32.03 -55.16
CA VAL A 729 25.23 32.27 -56.16
C VAL A 729 23.81 31.91 -55.68
N ASN A 730 23.66 31.00 -54.72
CA ASN A 730 22.36 30.59 -54.15
C ASN A 730 22.04 31.22 -52.79
N ALA A 731 22.68 32.35 -52.42
CA ALA A 731 22.59 32.96 -51.09
C ALA A 731 21.16 33.14 -50.55
N GLU A 732 20.22 33.63 -51.37
CA GLU A 732 18.82 33.82 -50.93
C GLU A 732 18.16 32.50 -50.49
N ARG A 733 18.30 31.45 -51.30
CA ARG A 733 17.72 30.12 -51.03
C ARG A 733 18.38 29.45 -49.82
N ILE A 734 19.69 29.66 -49.64
CA ILE A 734 20.44 29.18 -48.47
C ILE A 734 19.91 29.84 -47.20
N LEU A 735 19.74 31.16 -47.22
CA LEU A 735 19.24 31.92 -46.07
C LEU A 735 17.80 31.56 -45.72
N GLU A 736 16.91 31.41 -46.71
CA GLU A 736 15.54 30.97 -46.50
C GLU A 736 15.49 29.59 -45.81
N ARG A 737 16.28 28.63 -46.31
CA ARG A 737 16.35 27.27 -45.75
C ARG A 737 16.92 27.28 -44.33
N ALA A 738 18.00 28.01 -44.10
CA ALA A 738 18.62 28.14 -42.77
C ALA A 738 17.67 28.82 -41.77
N ALA A 739 16.91 29.85 -42.19
CA ALA A 739 15.91 30.50 -41.36
C ALA A 739 14.74 29.56 -41.02
N SER A 740 14.30 28.73 -41.97
CA SER A 740 13.25 27.73 -41.74
C SER A 740 13.68 26.68 -40.69
N ILE A 741 14.91 26.17 -40.78
CA ILE A 741 15.47 25.22 -39.80
C ILE A 741 15.56 25.87 -38.41
N ASP A 742 16.07 27.10 -38.33
CA ASP A 742 16.20 27.86 -37.07
C ASP A 742 14.84 28.13 -36.41
N ASP A 743 13.84 28.54 -37.18
CA ASP A 743 12.47 28.80 -36.69
C ASP A 743 11.80 27.52 -36.18
N ARG A 744 11.90 26.42 -36.94
CA ARG A 744 11.36 25.11 -36.52
C ARG A 744 12.05 24.58 -35.26
N HIS A 745 13.38 24.70 -35.18
CA HIS A 745 14.14 24.30 -34.00
C HIS A 745 13.67 25.03 -32.74
N LYS A 746 13.52 26.36 -32.83
CA LYS A 746 13.00 27.20 -31.72
C LYS A 746 11.59 26.81 -31.32
N LYS A 747 10.68 26.63 -32.29
CA LYS A 747 9.30 26.18 -32.02
C LYS A 747 9.24 24.82 -31.34
N ASN A 748 10.03 23.85 -31.81
CA ASN A 748 10.10 22.53 -31.17
C ASN A 748 10.63 22.63 -29.74
N ARG A 749 11.61 23.50 -29.49
CA ARG A 749 12.16 23.72 -28.15
C ARG A 749 11.12 24.31 -27.20
N GLU A 750 10.39 25.33 -27.66
CA GLU A 750 9.29 25.94 -26.90
C GLU A 750 8.19 24.92 -26.60
N ALA A 751 7.74 24.16 -27.60
CA ALA A 751 6.73 23.12 -27.45
C ALA A 751 7.17 21.99 -26.51
N ALA A 752 8.46 21.62 -26.50
CA ALA A 752 9.01 20.62 -25.59
C ALA A 752 8.97 21.08 -24.12
N VAL A 753 9.29 22.36 -23.87
CA VAL A 753 9.21 22.97 -22.54
C VAL A 753 7.76 23.09 -22.08
N GLU A 754 6.86 23.54 -22.95
CA GLU A 754 5.44 23.65 -22.65
C GLU A 754 4.80 22.29 -22.36
N LEU A 755 5.17 21.24 -23.12
CA LEU A 755 4.73 19.87 -22.84
C LEU A 755 5.23 19.38 -21.48
N LEU A 756 6.49 19.66 -21.11
CA LEU A 756 7.02 19.30 -19.80
C LEU A 756 6.27 19.99 -18.65
N MET A 757 5.92 21.28 -18.82
CA MET A 757 5.09 22.01 -17.85
C MET A 757 3.71 21.36 -17.71
N ARG A 758 3.02 21.11 -18.83
CA ARG A 758 1.71 20.44 -18.83
C ARG A 758 1.75 19.05 -18.19
N LEU A 759 2.82 18.27 -18.40
CA LEU A 759 2.98 16.97 -17.75
C LEU A 759 3.20 17.08 -16.23
N LYS A 760 3.96 18.09 -15.77
CA LYS A 760 4.11 18.40 -14.33
C LYS A 760 2.78 18.84 -13.72
N ASP A 761 1.98 19.59 -14.47
CA ASP A 761 0.65 20.00 -14.05
C ASP A 761 -0.31 18.83 -13.94
N ASN A 762 -0.29 17.93 -14.92
CA ASN A 762 -1.01 16.66 -14.87
C ASN A 762 -0.58 15.80 -13.67
N ARG A 763 0.72 15.67 -13.37
CA ARG A 763 1.21 14.94 -12.19
C ARG A 763 0.61 15.47 -10.89
N ASP A 764 0.60 16.79 -10.70
CA ASP A 764 0.04 17.40 -9.48
C ASP A 764 -1.47 17.14 -9.35
N LEU A 765 -2.19 17.18 -10.48
CA LEU A 765 -3.60 16.79 -10.52
C LEU A 765 -3.78 15.30 -10.19
N GLN A 766 -2.99 14.39 -10.77
CA GLN A 766 -3.09 12.96 -10.50
C GLN A 766 -2.79 12.63 -9.04
N LYS A 767 -1.81 13.31 -8.43
CA LYS A 767 -1.53 13.19 -6.99
C LYS A 767 -2.74 13.61 -6.14
N PHE A 768 -3.33 14.76 -6.44
CA PHE A 768 -4.55 15.22 -5.76
C PHE A 768 -5.71 14.21 -5.91
N LEU A 769 -5.90 13.65 -7.11
CA LEU A 769 -6.94 12.65 -7.38
C LEU A 769 -6.70 11.35 -6.60
N GLN A 770 -5.45 10.91 -6.48
CA GLN A 770 -5.07 9.75 -5.69
C GLN A 770 -5.36 9.99 -4.20
N ASP A 771 -4.93 11.13 -3.63
CA ASP A 771 -5.20 11.48 -2.24
C ASP A 771 -6.72 11.50 -1.95
N CYS A 772 -7.52 12.03 -2.88
CA CYS A 772 -8.98 11.99 -2.78
C CYS A 772 -9.54 10.57 -2.80
N GLN A 773 -8.99 9.68 -3.62
CA GLN A 773 -9.42 8.30 -3.70
C GLN A 773 -9.08 7.52 -2.43
N GLU A 774 -7.87 7.70 -1.88
CA GLU A 774 -7.43 7.07 -0.63
C GLU A 774 -8.33 7.46 0.54
N LEU A 775 -8.61 8.75 0.71
CA LEU A 775 -9.53 9.21 1.76
C LEU A 775 -10.96 8.72 1.50
N SER A 776 -11.42 8.64 0.24
CA SER A 776 -12.74 8.08 -0.08
C SER A 776 -12.86 6.59 0.30
N LEU A 777 -11.80 5.80 0.05
CA LEU A 777 -11.76 4.39 0.46
C LEU A 777 -11.80 4.26 1.98
N TRP A 778 -11.01 5.07 2.69
CA TRP A 778 -11.03 5.13 4.15
C TRP A 778 -12.41 5.50 4.71
N ILE A 779 -13.06 6.55 4.16
CA ILE A 779 -14.41 6.95 4.57
C ILE A 779 -15.39 5.78 4.37
N ASN A 780 -15.33 5.09 3.23
CA ASN A 780 -16.21 3.95 2.95
C ASN A 780 -15.97 2.77 3.91
N GLU A 781 -14.73 2.45 4.25
CA GLU A 781 -14.40 1.44 5.26
C GLU A 781 -14.97 1.81 6.65
N LYS A 782 -14.74 3.05 7.09
CA LYS A 782 -15.28 3.54 8.37
C LYS A 782 -16.80 3.64 8.36
N MET A 783 -17.41 3.90 7.21
CA MET A 783 -18.86 3.88 7.03
C MET A 783 -19.46 2.51 7.36
N LEU A 784 -18.79 1.41 6.98
CA LEU A 784 -19.24 0.07 7.35
C LEU A 784 -19.24 -0.12 8.88
N THR A 785 -18.19 0.35 9.56
CA THR A 785 -18.10 0.32 11.03
C THR A 785 -19.16 1.20 11.71
N ALA A 786 -19.45 2.37 11.14
CA ALA A 786 -20.48 3.28 11.63
C ALA A 786 -21.90 2.73 11.42
N GLN A 787 -22.13 1.99 10.33
CA GLN A 787 -23.43 1.38 9.98
C GLN A 787 -23.67 0.03 10.66
N ASP A 788 -22.63 -0.63 11.15
CA ASP A 788 -22.78 -1.90 11.86
C ASP A 788 -23.56 -1.71 13.17
N MET A 789 -24.80 -2.18 13.18
CA MET A 789 -25.69 -2.22 14.33
C MET A 789 -25.78 -3.63 14.94
N THR A 790 -25.13 -4.61 14.31
CA THR A 790 -25.18 -6.05 14.61
C THR A 790 -24.10 -6.42 15.62
N TYR A 791 -24.25 -5.91 16.84
CA TYR A 791 -23.48 -6.40 17.98
C TYR A 791 -24.24 -7.54 18.66
N ASP A 792 -24.15 -8.72 18.06
CA ASP A 792 -24.74 -9.96 18.59
C ASP A 792 -24.19 -10.28 20.00
N GLU A 793 -25.11 -10.67 20.87
CA GLU A 793 -24.94 -11.38 22.15
C GLU A 793 -23.78 -10.95 23.10
N ALA A 794 -24.04 -9.98 24.01
CA ALA A 794 -23.64 -10.01 25.45
C ALA A 794 -23.78 -8.64 26.17
N ARG A 795 -24.81 -8.52 27.02
CA ARG A 795 -24.84 -7.97 28.41
C ARG A 795 -24.05 -6.72 28.87
N ASN A 796 -23.33 -5.96 28.06
CA ASN A 796 -22.58 -4.81 28.58
C ASN A 796 -22.56 -3.59 27.64
N LEU A 797 -23.66 -2.83 27.65
CA LEU A 797 -23.88 -1.64 26.83
C LEU A 797 -22.84 -0.52 27.07
N HIS A 798 -22.28 -0.44 28.28
CA HIS A 798 -21.19 0.47 28.60
C HIS A 798 -19.91 0.22 27.77
N SER A 799 -19.57 -1.06 27.54
CA SER A 799 -18.40 -1.41 26.70
C SER A 799 -18.59 -1.01 25.23
N LYS A 800 -19.84 -1.04 24.73
CA LYS A 800 -20.19 -0.59 23.38
C LYS A 800 -20.05 0.93 23.26
N TRP A 801 -20.49 1.67 24.28
CA TRP A 801 -20.32 3.12 24.34
C TRP A 801 -18.85 3.54 24.32
N LEU A 802 -17.99 2.90 25.11
CA LEU A 802 -16.54 3.21 25.14
C LEU A 802 -15.86 2.97 23.79
N LYS A 803 -16.18 1.86 23.10
CA LYS A 803 -15.66 1.59 21.75
C LYS A 803 -16.13 2.63 20.73
N HIS A 804 -17.40 3.02 20.79
CA HIS A 804 -17.95 4.07 19.93
C HIS A 804 -17.31 5.44 20.21
N GLN A 805 -17.04 5.76 21.47
CA GLN A 805 -16.33 6.97 21.87
C GLN A 805 -14.89 7.01 21.31
N ALA A 806 -14.18 5.89 21.32
CA ALA A 806 -12.85 5.77 20.70
C ALA A 806 -12.92 5.98 19.18
N PHE A 807 -13.92 5.38 18.50
CA PHE A 807 -14.16 5.58 17.07
C PHE A 807 -14.45 7.06 16.72
N MET A 808 -15.22 7.78 17.55
CA MET A 808 -15.45 9.21 17.35
C MET A 808 -14.18 10.05 17.52
N ALA A 809 -13.31 9.69 18.46
CA ALA A 809 -12.02 10.36 18.64
C ALA A 809 -11.10 10.13 17.42
N GLU A 810 -11.09 8.91 16.87
CA GLU A 810 -10.40 8.59 15.61
C GLU A 810 -10.95 9.42 14.44
N LEU A 811 -12.28 9.51 14.30
CA LEU A 811 -12.92 10.32 13.26
C LEU A 811 -12.49 11.80 13.35
N GLN A 812 -12.45 12.34 14.56
CA GLN A 812 -12.07 13.73 14.81
C GLN A 812 -10.59 14.00 14.48
N SER A 813 -9.69 13.06 14.81
CA SER A 813 -8.27 13.18 14.45
C SER A 813 -8.04 13.11 12.94
N ASN A 814 -8.85 12.35 12.21
CA ASN A 814 -8.72 12.19 10.76
C ASN A 814 -9.37 13.33 9.95
N LYS A 815 -10.11 14.24 10.61
CA LYS A 815 -10.65 15.45 9.96
C LYS A 815 -9.55 16.35 9.38
N GLU A 816 -8.38 16.36 9.99
CA GLU A 816 -7.22 17.09 9.49
C GLU A 816 -6.76 16.61 8.09
N TRP A 817 -7.01 15.34 7.75
CA TRP A 817 -6.68 14.80 6.42
C TRP A 817 -7.60 15.40 5.33
N LEU A 818 -8.90 15.50 5.62
CA LEU A 818 -9.87 16.19 4.75
C LEU A 818 -9.48 17.66 4.54
N ASP A 819 -9.17 18.36 5.64
CA ASP A 819 -8.78 19.78 5.60
C ASP A 819 -7.50 19.99 4.78
N LYS A 820 -6.54 19.07 4.90
CA LYS A 820 -5.31 19.08 4.09
C LYS A 820 -5.62 18.91 2.61
N ILE A 821 -6.39 17.89 2.22
CA ILE A 821 -6.77 17.67 0.81
C ILE A 821 -7.53 18.88 0.24
N GLN A 822 -8.38 19.52 1.05
CA GLN A 822 -9.08 20.75 0.65
C GLN A 822 -8.12 21.92 0.46
N LYS A 823 -7.12 22.07 1.33
CA LYS A 823 -6.09 23.10 1.17
C LYS A 823 -5.23 22.85 -0.06
N ASP A 824 -4.81 21.61 -0.28
CA ASP A 824 -4.01 21.21 -1.43
C ASP A 824 -4.80 21.39 -2.73
N GLY A 825 -6.10 21.05 -2.73
CA GLY A 825 -7.00 21.31 -3.86
C GLY A 825 -7.21 22.80 -4.15
N THR A 826 -7.43 23.62 -3.12
CA THR A 826 -7.57 25.08 -3.34
C THR A 826 -6.28 25.73 -3.82
N LEU A 827 -5.12 25.27 -3.34
CA LEU A 827 -3.82 25.68 -3.86
C LEU A 827 -3.66 25.27 -5.33
N LEU A 828 -3.98 24.03 -5.67
CA LEU A 828 -3.91 23.53 -7.04
C LEU A 828 -4.79 24.33 -8.00
N VAL A 829 -6.02 24.68 -7.60
CA VAL A 829 -6.91 25.56 -8.39
C VAL A 829 -6.31 26.97 -8.55
N SER A 830 -5.67 27.50 -7.50
CA SER A 830 -5.09 28.85 -7.54
C SER A 830 -3.86 28.94 -8.45
N GLU A 831 -3.06 27.89 -8.50
CA GLU A 831 -1.89 27.80 -9.38
C GLU A 831 -2.30 27.43 -10.82
N LYS A 832 -3.36 26.60 -10.96
CA LYS A 832 -3.76 25.94 -12.21
C LYS A 832 -5.28 25.97 -12.41
N PRO A 833 -5.83 27.10 -12.89
CA PRO A 833 -7.28 27.30 -13.01
C PRO A 833 -8.01 26.25 -13.86
N GLU A 834 -7.34 25.65 -14.84
CA GLU A 834 -7.88 24.59 -15.69
C GLU A 834 -8.27 23.30 -14.94
N THR A 835 -7.71 23.08 -13.74
CA THR A 835 -8.04 21.93 -12.89
C THR A 835 -9.30 22.15 -12.04
N GLU A 836 -9.84 23.38 -12.01
CA GLU A 836 -10.90 23.81 -11.10
C GLU A 836 -12.13 22.92 -11.14
N ALA A 837 -12.60 22.56 -12.34
CA ALA A 837 -13.81 21.76 -12.52
C ALA A 837 -13.66 20.37 -11.87
N VAL A 838 -12.52 19.70 -12.08
CA VAL A 838 -12.25 18.36 -11.55
C VAL A 838 -12.04 18.42 -10.04
N VAL A 839 -11.25 19.39 -9.56
CA VAL A 839 -10.94 19.54 -8.13
C VAL A 839 -12.19 19.83 -7.32
N LYS A 840 -13.05 20.76 -7.78
CA LYS A 840 -14.29 21.10 -7.09
C LYS A 840 -15.26 19.94 -7.01
N ASP A 841 -15.42 19.18 -8.09
CA ASP A 841 -16.29 17.99 -8.11
C ASP A 841 -15.81 16.93 -7.11
N LYS A 842 -14.51 16.63 -7.10
CA LYS A 842 -13.93 15.66 -6.16
C LYS A 842 -14.02 16.11 -4.70
N LEU A 843 -13.71 17.37 -4.41
CA LEU A 843 -13.88 17.90 -3.06
C LEU A 843 -15.34 17.85 -2.61
N ALA A 844 -16.30 18.23 -3.46
CA ALA A 844 -17.72 18.18 -3.13
C ALA A 844 -18.19 16.75 -2.83
N SER A 845 -17.79 15.78 -3.64
CA SER A 845 -18.09 14.36 -3.41
C SER A 845 -17.52 13.88 -2.07
N LEU A 846 -16.27 14.27 -1.76
CA LEU A 846 -15.58 13.82 -0.56
C LEU A 846 -16.19 14.45 0.71
N HIS A 847 -16.56 15.73 0.67
CA HIS A 847 -17.32 16.39 1.74
C HIS A 847 -18.65 15.70 2.01
N SER A 848 -19.39 15.35 0.95
CA SER A 848 -20.67 14.64 1.10
C SER A 848 -20.51 13.27 1.76
N LEU A 849 -19.46 12.52 1.40
CA LEU A 849 -19.14 11.24 2.04
C LEU A 849 -18.77 11.42 3.52
N TRP A 850 -17.97 12.45 3.84
CA TRP A 850 -17.58 12.76 5.20
C TRP A 850 -18.76 13.17 6.08
N GLU A 851 -19.61 14.11 5.61
CA GLU A 851 -20.82 14.53 6.33
C GLU A 851 -21.76 13.35 6.59
N LYS A 852 -21.89 12.44 5.62
CA LYS A 852 -22.69 11.22 5.79
C LYS A 852 -22.09 10.30 6.86
N LEU A 853 -20.77 10.17 6.92
CA LEU A 853 -20.09 9.36 7.93
C LEU A 853 -20.27 9.96 9.33
N GLU A 854 -20.06 11.28 9.45
CA GLU A 854 -20.23 12.03 10.70
C GLU A 854 -21.67 11.93 11.21
N SER A 855 -22.66 12.16 10.35
CA SER A 855 -24.09 12.05 10.68
C SER A 855 -24.49 10.62 11.10
N THR A 856 -24.00 9.60 10.40
CA THR A 856 -24.27 8.18 10.73
C THR A 856 -23.67 7.83 12.10
N THR A 857 -22.43 8.26 12.34
CA THR A 857 -21.71 8.04 13.61
C THR A 857 -22.42 8.73 14.77
N GLN A 858 -22.90 9.95 14.56
CA GLN A 858 -23.65 10.72 15.57
C GLN A 858 -25.02 10.08 15.87
N THR A 859 -25.71 9.57 14.85
CA THR A 859 -26.98 8.84 15.03
C THR A 859 -26.76 7.56 15.86
N LYS A 860 -25.68 6.82 15.61
CA LYS A 860 -25.31 5.64 16.39
C LYS A 860 -24.93 5.99 17.83
N ALA A 861 -24.23 7.11 18.04
CA ALA A 861 -23.93 7.61 19.39
C ALA A 861 -25.22 7.88 20.17
N GLN A 862 -26.17 8.60 19.56
CA GLN A 862 -27.46 8.89 20.18
C GLN A 862 -28.21 7.59 20.54
N GLY A 863 -28.30 6.63 19.61
CA GLY A 863 -28.96 5.35 19.86
C GLY A 863 -28.32 4.53 21.00
N LEU A 864 -26.99 4.51 21.10
CA LEU A 864 -26.28 3.83 22.20
C LEU A 864 -26.50 4.54 23.55
N PHE A 865 -26.52 5.88 23.54
CA PHE A 865 -26.79 6.68 24.73
C PHE A 865 -28.22 6.43 25.25
N ASP A 866 -29.20 6.43 24.36
CA ASP A 866 -30.61 6.23 24.71
C ASP A 866 -30.88 4.80 25.21
N ALA A 867 -30.26 3.79 24.57
CA ALA A 867 -30.32 2.42 25.05
C ALA A 867 -29.72 2.27 26.46
N ASN A 868 -28.59 2.95 26.75
CA ASN A 868 -27.94 2.90 28.07
C ASN A 868 -28.82 3.54 29.15
N LYS A 869 -29.51 4.63 28.80
CA LYS A 869 -30.50 5.30 29.66
C LYS A 869 -31.69 4.38 29.96
N ALA A 870 -32.19 3.62 28.98
CA ALA A 870 -33.28 2.66 29.15
C ALA A 870 -32.90 1.43 30.00
N GLU A 871 -31.66 0.93 29.87
CA GLU A 871 -31.14 -0.18 30.69
C GLU A 871 -31.05 0.21 32.18
N LEU A 872 -30.48 1.39 32.49
CA LEU A 872 -30.41 1.93 33.85
C LEU A 872 -31.80 2.14 34.49
N PHE A 873 -32.76 2.58 33.69
CA PHE A 873 -34.15 2.70 34.14
C PHE A 873 -34.77 1.33 34.47
N THR A 874 -34.54 0.34 33.61
CA THR A 874 -35.06 -1.03 33.81
C THR A 874 -34.45 -1.70 35.03
N GLN A 875 -33.15 -1.51 35.27
CA GLN A 875 -32.43 -1.95 36.48
C GLN A 875 -33.07 -1.34 37.73
N SER A 876 -33.34 -0.03 37.72
CA SER A 876 -33.98 0.68 38.85
C SER A 876 -35.39 0.15 39.16
N CYS A 877 -36.17 -0.19 38.13
CA CYS A 877 -37.47 -0.83 38.31
C CYS A 877 -37.36 -2.24 38.92
N ALA A 878 -36.38 -3.03 38.47
CA ALA A 878 -36.14 -4.39 39.00
C ALA A 878 -35.70 -4.38 40.47
N ASP A 879 -34.85 -3.43 40.85
CA ASP A 879 -34.39 -3.28 42.24
C ASP A 879 -35.55 -2.89 43.18
N LEU A 880 -36.44 -1.98 42.73
CA LEU A 880 -37.66 -1.64 43.47
C LEU A 880 -38.65 -2.81 43.55
N ASP A 881 -38.84 -3.60 42.48
CA ASP A 881 -39.71 -4.78 42.51
C ASP A 881 -39.19 -5.84 43.50
N LYS A 882 -37.87 -6.07 43.54
CA LYS A 882 -37.24 -6.98 44.50
C LYS A 882 -37.42 -6.51 45.93
N TRP A 883 -37.28 -5.21 46.19
CA TRP A 883 -37.54 -4.63 47.51
C TRP A 883 -39.02 -4.75 47.91
N LEU A 884 -39.95 -4.48 46.98
CA LEU A 884 -41.39 -4.65 47.20
C LEU A 884 -41.76 -6.09 47.56
N GLY A 885 -41.19 -7.09 46.87
CA GLY A 885 -41.38 -8.50 47.21
C GLY A 885 -40.89 -8.85 48.62
N SER A 886 -39.76 -8.28 49.04
CA SER A 886 -39.28 -8.42 50.43
C SER A 886 -40.21 -7.74 51.44
N LEU A 887 -40.74 -6.56 51.12
CA LEU A 887 -41.69 -5.83 51.98
C LEU A 887 -43.00 -6.60 52.13
N GLU A 888 -43.55 -7.13 51.02
CA GLU A 888 -44.75 -7.97 51.01
C GLU A 888 -44.58 -9.19 51.92
N GLY A 889 -43.45 -9.90 51.80
CA GLY A 889 -43.13 -11.04 52.67
C GLY A 889 -43.03 -10.68 54.15
N GLN A 890 -42.61 -9.45 54.48
CA GLN A 890 -42.57 -8.99 55.87
C GLN A 890 -43.95 -8.60 56.41
N ILE A 891 -44.88 -8.10 55.57
CA ILE A 891 -46.23 -7.68 55.96
C ILE A 891 -47.18 -8.88 56.16
N GLN A 892 -46.96 -10.01 55.49
CA GLN A 892 -47.81 -11.22 55.58
C GLN A 892 -47.71 -11.98 56.92
N SER A 893 -46.94 -11.49 57.88
CA SER A 893 -46.80 -12.14 59.18
C SER A 893 -47.99 -11.81 60.10
N ASP A 894 -48.76 -12.84 60.45
CA ASP A 894 -49.89 -12.81 61.40
C ASP A 894 -49.46 -12.74 62.89
N ASP A 895 -48.19 -12.43 63.15
CA ASP A 895 -47.68 -12.24 64.50
C ASP A 895 -48.00 -10.83 65.00
N TYR A 896 -48.98 -10.74 65.89
CA TYR A 896 -49.40 -9.49 66.53
C TYR A 896 -48.90 -9.35 67.97
N GLY A 897 -47.92 -10.16 68.38
CA GLY A 897 -47.36 -10.16 69.73
C GLY A 897 -48.21 -10.93 70.74
N LYS A 898 -47.53 -11.56 71.71
CA LYS A 898 -48.14 -12.44 72.73
C LYS A 898 -48.30 -11.76 74.09
N ASP A 899 -47.64 -10.61 74.26
CA ASP A 899 -47.65 -9.78 75.46
C ASP A 899 -47.35 -8.31 75.08
N LEU A 900 -47.55 -7.39 76.02
CA LEU A 900 -47.36 -5.96 75.77
C LEU A 900 -45.94 -5.60 75.26
N THR A 901 -44.92 -6.35 75.68
CA THR A 901 -43.52 -6.09 75.31
C THR A 901 -43.24 -6.50 73.86
N SER A 902 -43.67 -7.70 73.46
CA SER A 902 -43.52 -8.21 72.09
C SER A 902 -44.32 -7.38 71.08
N VAL A 903 -45.52 -6.93 71.44
CA VAL A 903 -46.33 -6.02 70.60
C VAL A 903 -45.61 -4.69 70.37
N ASN A 904 -45.00 -4.10 71.42
CA ASN A 904 -44.27 -2.84 71.30
C ASN A 904 -43.01 -2.96 70.43
N ILE A 905 -42.30 -4.09 70.48
CA ILE A 905 -41.17 -4.38 69.59
C ILE A 905 -41.65 -4.49 68.13
N LEU A 906 -42.75 -5.20 67.89
CA LEU A 906 -43.33 -5.35 66.56
C LEU A 906 -43.84 -4.00 66.01
N LEU A 907 -44.44 -3.14 66.84
CA LEU A 907 -44.81 -1.78 66.46
C LEU A 907 -43.60 -0.92 66.09
N LYS A 908 -42.47 -1.05 66.82
CA LYS A 908 -41.23 -0.34 66.48
C LYS A 908 -40.65 -0.82 65.14
N LYS A 909 -40.72 -2.12 64.85
CA LYS A 909 -40.34 -2.68 63.54
C LYS A 909 -41.28 -2.19 62.43
N GLN A 910 -42.58 -2.19 62.69
CA GLN A 910 -43.60 -1.66 61.77
C GLN A 910 -43.35 -0.18 61.43
N GLN A 911 -43.05 0.66 62.43
CA GLN A 911 -42.68 2.06 62.23
C GLN A 911 -41.43 2.23 61.34
N MET A 912 -40.43 1.35 61.50
CA MET A 912 -39.21 1.38 60.68
C MET A 912 -39.51 1.01 59.22
N LEU A 913 -40.42 0.06 58.98
CA LEU A 913 -40.86 -0.29 57.64
C LEU A 913 -41.63 0.86 56.97
N GLU A 914 -42.54 1.50 57.70
CA GLU A 914 -43.28 2.68 57.21
C GLU A 914 -42.33 3.82 56.82
N ASN A 915 -41.29 4.09 57.61
CA ASN A 915 -40.28 5.09 57.26
C ASN A 915 -39.50 4.72 55.98
N GLN A 916 -39.20 3.43 55.75
CA GLN A 916 -38.55 2.99 54.52
C GLN A 916 -39.47 3.13 53.30
N VAL A 917 -40.75 2.81 53.47
CA VAL A 917 -41.77 3.02 52.43
C VAL A 917 -41.86 4.50 52.04
N ASP A 918 -41.86 5.42 53.00
CA ASP A 918 -41.90 6.87 52.72
C ASP A 918 -40.68 7.37 51.93
N VAL A 919 -39.49 6.81 52.18
CA VAL A 919 -38.28 7.13 51.40
C VAL A 919 -38.38 6.59 49.99
N ARG A 920 -38.73 5.31 49.83
CA ARG A 920 -38.83 4.63 48.53
C ARG A 920 -39.99 5.14 47.68
N GLN A 921 -41.01 5.74 48.28
CA GLN A 921 -42.08 6.42 47.55
C GLN A 921 -41.54 7.54 46.65
N ARG A 922 -40.49 8.25 47.07
CA ARG A 922 -39.87 9.30 46.25
C ARG A 922 -39.19 8.72 45.00
N GLU A 923 -38.52 7.58 45.14
CA GLU A 923 -37.89 6.86 44.03
C GLU A 923 -38.94 6.39 43.00
N VAL A 924 -40.09 5.88 43.48
CA VAL A 924 -41.21 5.49 42.59
C VAL A 924 -41.79 6.69 41.83
N VAL A 925 -41.87 7.87 42.47
CA VAL A 925 -42.29 9.11 41.80
C VAL A 925 -41.24 9.61 40.82
N GLU A 926 -39.95 9.46 41.13
CA GLU A 926 -38.86 9.82 40.23
C GLU A 926 -38.85 8.96 38.96
N LEU A 927 -39.20 7.67 39.06
CA LEU A 927 -39.38 6.83 37.87
C LEU A 927 -40.46 7.38 36.91
N GLN A 928 -41.48 8.09 37.41
CA GLN A 928 -42.47 8.74 36.53
C GLN A 928 -41.89 9.91 35.73
N SER A 929 -40.95 10.67 36.30
CA SER A 929 -40.28 11.76 35.56
C SER A 929 -39.27 11.20 34.55
N GLN A 930 -38.56 10.14 34.92
CA GLN A 930 -37.58 9.48 34.06
C GLN A 930 -38.22 8.81 32.83
N VAL A 931 -39.41 8.18 32.94
CA VAL A 931 -40.14 7.66 31.77
C VAL A 931 -40.59 8.77 30.83
N LYS A 932 -41.08 9.90 31.34
CA LYS A 932 -41.46 11.04 30.48
C LYS A 932 -40.27 11.57 29.67
N ALA A 933 -39.08 11.52 30.24
CA ALA A 933 -37.82 11.88 29.56
C ALA A 933 -37.29 10.80 28.61
N LEU A 934 -37.80 9.56 28.68
CA LEU A 934 -37.50 8.46 27.74
C LEU A 934 -38.53 8.40 26.59
N GLY A 935 -39.80 8.74 26.90
CA GLY A 935 -40.96 8.74 26.00
C GLY A 935 -40.87 9.68 24.78
N GLN A 936 -39.92 10.62 24.78
CA GLN A 936 -39.68 11.50 23.64
C GLN A 936 -38.70 10.91 22.61
N GLU A 937 -37.95 9.85 22.95
CA GLU A 937 -36.74 9.46 22.20
C GLU A 937 -36.61 7.96 21.88
N VAL A 938 -37.35 7.04 22.54
CA VAL A 938 -37.17 5.57 22.37
C VAL A 938 -38.46 4.86 21.94
N LYS A 939 -38.37 3.95 20.95
CA LYS A 939 -39.51 3.18 20.38
C LYS A 939 -40.13 2.14 21.33
N ASP A 940 -39.39 1.60 22.29
CA ASP A 940 -39.85 0.56 23.24
C ASP A 940 -40.31 1.12 24.60
N THR A 941 -40.75 2.38 24.61
CA THR A 941 -41.18 3.08 25.83
C THR A 941 -42.41 2.47 26.49
N ASP A 942 -43.26 1.78 25.73
CA ASP A 942 -44.46 1.12 26.24
C ASP A 942 -44.13 -0.09 27.14
N GLU A 943 -43.10 -0.88 26.82
CA GLU A 943 -42.71 -2.03 27.65
C GLU A 943 -42.05 -1.56 28.96
N VAL A 944 -41.19 -0.54 28.85
CA VAL A 944 -40.48 0.06 29.99
C VAL A 944 -41.45 0.78 30.93
N ASP A 945 -42.44 1.51 30.39
CA ASP A 945 -43.51 2.11 31.18
C ASP A 945 -44.42 1.04 31.81
N GLY A 946 -44.68 -0.06 31.11
CA GLY A 946 -45.41 -1.21 31.65
C GLY A 946 -44.78 -1.77 32.94
N ARG A 947 -43.44 -1.90 32.99
CA ARG A 947 -42.73 -2.35 34.21
C ARG A 947 -42.84 -1.34 35.35
N ARG A 948 -42.71 -0.04 35.06
CA ARG A 948 -42.95 1.02 36.05
C ARG A 948 -44.37 0.95 36.61
N GLN A 949 -45.39 0.80 35.75
CA GLN A 949 -46.78 0.69 36.17
C GLN A 949 -47.01 -0.53 37.08
N VAL A 950 -46.35 -1.66 36.82
CA VAL A 950 -46.41 -2.86 37.68
C VAL A 950 -45.81 -2.58 39.06
N VAL A 951 -44.61 -1.98 39.11
CA VAL A 951 -43.94 -1.60 40.37
C VAL A 951 -44.80 -0.60 41.15
N GLU A 952 -45.34 0.43 40.49
CA GLU A 952 -46.21 1.43 41.12
C GLU A 952 -47.51 0.80 41.66
N LYS A 953 -48.14 -0.10 40.89
CA LYS A 953 -49.37 -0.78 41.31
C LYS A 953 -49.12 -1.72 42.50
N LYS A 954 -48.00 -2.45 42.51
CA LYS A 954 -47.58 -3.27 43.66
C LYS A 954 -47.29 -2.40 44.88
N PHE A 955 -46.57 -1.29 44.71
CA PHE A 955 -46.28 -0.34 45.78
C PHE A 955 -47.58 0.20 46.41
N GLN A 956 -48.52 0.67 45.60
CA GLN A 956 -49.83 1.14 46.09
C GLN A 956 -50.64 0.04 46.77
N GLY A 957 -50.60 -1.19 46.23
CA GLY A 957 -51.30 -2.35 46.78
C GLY A 957 -50.82 -2.76 48.18
N LEU A 958 -49.58 -2.47 48.55
CA LEU A 958 -49.00 -2.84 49.86
C LEU A 958 -49.22 -1.79 50.96
N LEU A 959 -49.61 -0.56 50.62
CA LEU A 959 -49.84 0.52 51.61
C LEU A 959 -50.99 0.20 52.56
N GLU A 960 -52.08 -0.37 52.05
CA GLU A 960 -53.26 -0.69 52.84
C GLU A 960 -53.03 -1.93 53.75
N PRO A 961 -52.45 -3.05 53.28
CA PRO A 961 -52.00 -4.14 54.15
C PRO A 961 -51.04 -3.68 55.26
N LEU A 962 -50.09 -2.79 54.94
CA LEU A 962 -49.15 -2.24 55.91
C LEU A 962 -49.90 -1.46 57.01
N ARG A 963 -50.85 -0.59 56.64
CA ARG A 963 -51.70 0.14 57.58
C ARG A 963 -52.57 -0.79 58.44
N ARG A 964 -53.21 -1.79 57.82
CA ARG A 964 -54.04 -2.77 58.55
C ARG A 964 -53.22 -3.53 59.59
N ARG A 965 -52.00 -3.95 59.25
CA ARG A 965 -51.12 -4.63 60.19
C ARG A 965 -50.75 -3.74 61.38
N ARG A 966 -50.46 -2.45 61.14
CA ARG A 966 -50.27 -1.47 62.21
C ARG A 966 -51.52 -1.36 63.09
N ASP A 967 -52.70 -1.27 62.50
CA ASP A 967 -53.96 -1.14 63.25
C ASP A 967 -54.24 -2.41 64.08
N PHE A 968 -53.95 -3.61 63.56
CA PHE A 968 -54.03 -4.86 64.32
C PHE A 968 -52.99 -4.94 65.44
N LEU A 969 -51.75 -4.50 65.22
CA LEU A 969 -50.73 -4.41 66.26
C LEU A 969 -51.13 -3.41 67.36
N MET A 970 -51.75 -2.29 66.99
CA MET A 970 -52.28 -1.31 67.94
C MET A 970 -53.45 -1.87 68.75
N ALA A 971 -54.40 -2.54 68.10
CA ALA A 971 -55.51 -3.22 68.78
C ALA A 971 -55.01 -4.33 69.72
N SER A 972 -54.02 -5.13 69.29
CA SER A 972 -53.35 -6.12 70.14
C SER A 972 -52.69 -5.46 71.35
N ARG A 973 -52.05 -4.29 71.15
CA ARG A 973 -51.46 -3.50 72.23
C ARG A 973 -52.51 -3.05 73.23
N GLU A 974 -53.65 -2.56 72.76
CA GLU A 974 -54.77 -2.13 73.60
C GLU A 974 -55.36 -3.30 74.41
N VAL A 975 -55.51 -4.48 73.81
CA VAL A 975 -55.97 -5.68 74.52
C VAL A 975 -54.98 -6.12 75.58
N HIS A 976 -53.69 -6.18 75.28
CA HIS A 976 -52.66 -6.55 76.25
C HIS A 976 -52.46 -5.49 77.34
N GLN A 977 -52.63 -4.21 77.00
CA GLN A 977 -52.64 -3.11 77.96
C GLN A 977 -53.86 -3.22 78.88
N PHE A 978 -55.05 -3.44 78.32
CA PHE A 978 -56.27 -3.64 79.10
C PHE A 978 -56.17 -4.85 80.01
N ASN A 979 -55.67 -6.00 79.53
CA ASN A 979 -55.49 -7.19 80.37
C ASN A 979 -54.53 -6.90 81.52
N ARG A 980 -53.45 -6.16 81.28
CA ARG A 980 -52.52 -5.73 82.33
C ARG A 980 -53.19 -4.78 83.33
N ASP A 981 -53.95 -3.80 82.83
CA ASP A 981 -54.70 -2.86 83.66
C ASP A 981 -55.79 -3.58 84.49
N VAL A 982 -56.45 -4.59 83.92
CA VAL A 982 -57.43 -5.43 84.62
C VAL A 982 -56.75 -6.34 85.65
N GLU A 983 -55.59 -6.93 85.34
CA GLU A 983 -54.80 -7.67 86.33
C GLU A 983 -54.39 -6.77 87.49
N ASP A 984 -53.96 -5.53 87.20
CA ASP A 984 -53.63 -4.52 88.20
C ASP A 984 -54.86 -4.14 89.05
N GLU A 985 -56.04 -3.99 88.44
CA GLU A 985 -57.31 -3.73 89.14
C GLU A 985 -57.83 -4.95 89.94
N ILE A 986 -57.63 -6.17 89.46
CA ILE A 986 -57.91 -7.41 90.19
C ILE A 986 -57.00 -7.49 91.42
N LEU A 987 -55.71 -7.19 91.26
CA LEU A 987 -54.77 -7.11 92.37
C LEU A 987 -55.22 -6.05 93.38
N TRP A 988 -55.59 -4.87 92.89
CA TRP A 988 -56.11 -3.76 93.69
C TRP A 988 -57.36 -4.14 94.50
N ALA A 989 -58.27 -4.92 93.90
CA ALA A 989 -59.48 -5.44 94.52
C ALA A 989 -59.19 -6.55 95.53
N GLN A 990 -58.29 -7.49 95.21
CA GLN A 990 -57.85 -8.56 96.11
C GLN A 990 -57.18 -8.02 97.38
N GLU A 991 -56.43 -6.93 97.28
CA GLU A 991 -55.81 -6.27 98.43
C GLU A 991 -56.83 -5.58 99.36
N ARG A 992 -57.98 -5.13 98.82
CA ARG A 992 -59.01 -4.35 99.55
C ARG A 992 -60.21 -5.17 100.02
N MET A 993 -60.50 -6.31 99.38
CA MET A 993 -61.56 -7.26 99.76
C MET A 993 -61.52 -7.69 101.23
N PRO A 994 -60.35 -7.99 101.85
CA PRO A 994 -60.27 -8.34 103.27
C PRO A 994 -60.69 -7.20 104.21
N VAL A 995 -60.57 -5.94 103.76
CA VAL A 995 -60.94 -4.76 104.54
C VAL A 995 -62.45 -4.51 104.45
N ALA A 996 -63.06 -4.74 103.28
CA ALA A 996 -64.50 -4.55 103.05
C ALA A 996 -65.38 -5.65 103.65
N THR A 997 -64.88 -6.89 103.75
CA THR A 997 -65.60 -8.05 104.33
C THR A 997 -65.31 -8.29 105.81
N SER A 998 -64.51 -7.43 106.43
CA SER A 998 -64.14 -7.56 107.84
C SER A 998 -65.36 -7.37 108.76
N THR A 999 -65.62 -8.37 109.61
CA THR A 999 -66.65 -8.32 110.65
C THR A 999 -66.14 -7.74 111.98
N GLU A 1000 -64.96 -7.10 111.98
CA GLU A 1000 -64.39 -6.49 113.18
C GLU A 1000 -65.03 -5.12 113.45
N HIS A 1001 -65.72 -4.99 114.59
CA HIS A 1001 -66.41 -3.75 114.98
C HIS A 1001 -65.54 -2.83 115.86
N GLY A 1002 -64.34 -3.29 116.26
CA GLY A 1002 -63.43 -2.57 117.16
C GLY A 1002 -63.82 -2.67 118.64
N HIS A 1003 -62.82 -2.77 119.51
CA HIS A 1003 -62.97 -3.00 120.97
C HIS A 1003 -62.86 -1.73 121.85
N ASN A 1004 -62.67 -0.54 121.25
CA ASN A 1004 -62.64 0.76 121.93
C ASN A 1004 -62.87 1.92 120.94
N LEU A 1005 -63.20 3.13 121.45
CA LEU A 1005 -63.56 4.32 120.65
C LEU A 1005 -62.51 4.70 119.60
N GLN A 1006 -61.21 4.61 119.91
CA GLN A 1006 -60.13 4.90 118.94
C GLN A 1006 -60.05 3.83 117.84
N THR A 1007 -60.24 2.54 118.16
CA THR A 1007 -60.36 1.49 117.13
C THR A 1007 -61.58 1.67 116.26
N VAL A 1008 -62.73 2.03 116.84
CA VAL A 1008 -63.96 2.29 116.10
C VAL A 1008 -63.77 3.50 115.18
N GLN A 1009 -63.20 4.61 115.65
CA GLN A 1009 -62.90 5.78 114.83
C GLN A 1009 -61.85 5.50 113.73
N LEU A 1010 -60.83 4.67 114.00
CA LEU A 1010 -59.85 4.26 113.00
C LEU A 1010 -60.45 3.33 111.94
N LEU A 1011 -61.31 2.39 112.35
CA LEU A 1011 -62.04 1.51 111.45
C LEU A 1011 -63.06 2.31 110.63
N ILE A 1012 -63.74 3.29 111.22
CA ILE A 1012 -64.58 4.26 110.50
C ILE A 1012 -63.74 5.07 109.52
N LYS A 1013 -62.55 5.55 109.89
CA LYS A 1013 -61.67 6.31 108.98
C LYS A 1013 -61.13 5.43 107.85
N LYS A 1014 -60.74 4.18 108.14
CA LYS A 1014 -60.33 3.21 107.12
C LYS A 1014 -61.49 2.87 106.19
N ASN A 1015 -62.67 2.60 106.73
CA ASN A 1015 -63.86 2.31 105.94
C ASN A 1015 -64.35 3.55 105.15
N GLN A 1016 -64.20 4.76 105.69
CA GLN A 1016 -64.43 6.02 104.96
C GLN A 1016 -63.41 6.23 103.84
N VAL A 1017 -62.14 5.89 104.04
CA VAL A 1017 -61.11 5.95 102.98
C VAL A 1017 -61.34 4.89 101.91
N THR A 1018 -61.66 3.66 102.30
CA THR A 1018 -62.03 2.58 101.36
C THR A 1018 -63.34 2.93 100.63
N SER A 1019 -64.31 3.53 101.31
CA SER A 1019 -65.55 4.03 100.71
C SER A 1019 -65.32 5.22 99.79
N LEU A 1020 -64.44 6.17 100.14
CA LEU A 1020 -64.05 7.31 99.30
C LEU A 1020 -63.36 6.81 98.01
N LEU A 1021 -62.46 5.84 98.13
CA LEU A 1021 -61.77 5.24 96.98
C LEU A 1021 -62.73 4.40 96.12
N LEU A 1022 -63.65 3.64 96.72
CA LEU A 1022 -64.69 2.91 95.99
C LEU A 1022 -65.68 3.86 95.28
N SER A 1023 -65.97 5.03 95.85
CA SER A 1023 -66.79 6.05 95.17
C SER A 1023 -66.12 6.71 93.97
N PHE A 1024 -64.78 6.62 93.84
CA PHE A 1024 -64.06 7.01 92.62
C PHE A 1024 -64.06 5.92 91.54
N CYS A 1025 -64.37 4.65 91.87
CA CYS A 1025 -64.34 3.50 90.95
C CYS A 1025 -65.69 3.18 90.28
N SER A 1026 -66.66 4.11 90.28
CA SER A 1026 -67.90 3.93 89.50
C SER A 1026 -67.62 4.15 88.01
N PHE A 1027 -67.28 3.06 87.31
CA PHE A 1027 -67.20 3.01 85.85
C PHE A 1027 -68.57 3.29 85.21
N PRO A 1028 -68.65 4.08 84.11
CA PRO A 1028 -69.56 3.76 83.04
C PRO A 1028 -68.93 2.67 82.17
N ALA A 1029 -69.56 1.50 82.13
CA ALA A 1029 -69.31 0.51 81.09
C ALA A 1029 -69.65 1.15 79.73
N ALA A 1030 -68.71 1.03 78.80
CA ALA A 1030 -68.80 1.48 77.42
C ALA A 1030 -69.83 0.64 76.62
N PRO A 1031 -69.99 0.97 75.34
CA PRO A 1031 -69.32 0.12 74.37
C PRO A 1031 -68.11 0.78 73.71
#